data_AF-A0A958GCS2-F1
#
_entry.id   AF-A0A958GCS2-F1
#
_cell.length_a   1.000
_cell.length_b   1.000
_cell.length_c   1.000
_cell.angle_alpha   90.00
_cell.angle_beta   90.00
_cell.angle_gamma   90.00
#
_symmetry.space_group_name_H-M   'P 1'
#
loop_
_entity.id
_entity.type
_entity.pdbx_description
1 polymer ?
#
loop_
_entity_poly.entity_id
_entity_poly.type
_entity_poly.pdbx_seq_one_letter_code
_entity_poly.pdbx_strand_id
1 'polypeptide(L)'
;MSVIKPDVVSVPRTDTGSTRDLKKTTAPLTLKGKFVGATKAAKGEIFILRDEPIYVSHSDPGADQDYEQYRTEQLKRVHEASIAIKAKLEELCDNAGSRIGTSTKQILDTSIHQAEDLPRLVENLFDRKEKSMFDPDNGRLAKGEPLFWETQGWFKETGSSICSAEFAVQTVFNAYIEKIKISINILAEMTNGLGGEDSARLDGIDKTADLEDLKQEFLKHLTGAVRPSLAEMIPKGVPVILVAKDIPPSFFAQLSPEVILEGVVLEKRAAHTKIVCKELQKPLVDNVQGLLDSLVGCSGQTGLLFGTSTDGSFVVNPTSEQLKEIIQSRQKVSPKLHATITADGQKVIIRGAASGMEGIEEAVVSGTHGIGLLRTEFLITRPNSKGGIELLEEDAQFEILSRALSNSTNFPTTIRTFDFGADKTIPEVAYEKYGVLRNSDNPLMDTRGLRLALKMENEFRTHIRAIIRAVDLHGEGRIVFPMVPNKHTLLVAKKIVEEEIMHLNREGKLKHGEKGHFLQIGAMIEDPTAAFDVRAMAPNVDFFMVGTRDFVQYTLNYDEQGSHADDILKAMNPLVLRIANFIVREAEEGFSRDDRDLKIGFCGIKVERPRSLIFLVGIGVRDIVISPKAVEVLNGLLEKIDTKRCGEVAKAAMRADNADDAQALVDAYLEEIGYDGPLD
;
A
#
# COMPACT_ATOMS: atom_id res chain seq x y z
N MET A 1 -12.33 -51.23 -23.95
CA MET A 1 -11.36 -51.16 -25.07
C MET A 1 -10.90 -49.71 -25.14
N SER A 2 -9.92 -49.36 -24.31
CA SER A 2 -8.46 -49.35 -24.59
C SER A 2 -8.02 -48.00 -25.14
N VAL A 3 -7.68 -47.11 -24.20
CA VAL A 3 -6.90 -45.88 -24.38
C VAL A 3 -5.46 -46.28 -24.67
N ILE A 4 -4.90 -45.77 -25.77
CA ILE A 4 -3.49 -45.91 -26.14
C ILE A 4 -2.73 -44.73 -25.49
N LYS A 5 -1.72 -45.06 -24.69
CA LYS A 5 -0.71 -44.14 -24.13
C LYS A 5 0.35 -43.80 -25.19
N PRO A 6 0.93 -42.60 -25.18
CA PRO A 6 2.27 -42.37 -25.71
C PRO A 6 3.33 -42.51 -24.61
N ASP A 7 4.45 -43.09 -25.02
CA ASP A 7 5.58 -43.54 -24.20
C ASP A 7 6.39 -42.42 -23.53
N VAL A 8 6.77 -42.67 -22.28
CA VAL A 8 7.77 -41.90 -21.54
C VAL A 8 9.15 -42.38 -22.00
N VAL A 9 9.86 -41.54 -22.75
CA VAL A 9 11.29 -41.74 -23.03
C VAL A 9 12.09 -41.40 -21.77
N SER A 10 12.65 -42.43 -21.15
CA SER A 10 13.58 -42.33 -20.02
C SER A 10 14.92 -41.73 -20.46
N VAL A 11 15.33 -40.64 -19.82
CA VAL A 11 16.72 -40.13 -19.88
C VAL A 11 17.55 -40.82 -18.79
N PRO A 12 18.80 -41.27 -19.06
CA PRO A 12 19.57 -42.07 -18.11
C PRO A 12 20.02 -41.26 -16.90
N ARG A 13 19.90 -41.84 -15.70
CA ARG A 13 20.56 -41.35 -14.49
C ARG A 13 22.08 -41.47 -14.65
N THR A 14 22.79 -40.35 -14.64
CA THR A 14 24.23 -40.33 -14.34
C THR A 14 24.41 -40.27 -12.82
N ASP A 15 24.83 -41.40 -12.25
CA ASP A 15 25.31 -41.54 -10.89
C ASP A 15 26.58 -40.70 -10.67
N THR A 16 26.44 -39.56 -10.01
CA THR A 16 27.52 -38.97 -9.22
C THR A 16 26.93 -38.26 -7.99
N GLY A 17 26.97 -38.95 -6.84
CA GLY A 17 27.19 -38.33 -5.53
C GLY A 17 25.99 -37.78 -4.76
N SER A 18 25.46 -38.61 -3.86
CA SER A 18 24.63 -38.24 -2.69
C SER A 18 23.24 -37.61 -2.94
N THR A 19 22.30 -38.41 -3.41
CA THR A 19 20.87 -38.12 -3.15
C THR A 19 20.59 -38.34 -1.67
N ARG A 20 20.52 -37.26 -0.88
CA ARG A 20 19.74 -37.28 0.36
C ARG A 20 18.29 -37.53 -0.05
N ASP A 21 17.76 -38.71 0.28
CA ASP A 21 16.33 -38.99 0.30
C ASP A 21 15.66 -37.97 1.23
N LEU A 22 15.22 -36.84 0.67
CA LEU A 22 14.40 -35.86 1.36
C LEU A 22 13.00 -36.47 1.51
N LYS A 23 12.81 -37.20 2.62
CA LYS A 23 11.50 -37.65 3.08
C LYS A 23 10.53 -36.47 3.02
N LYS A 24 9.45 -36.58 2.25
CA LYS A 24 8.29 -35.69 2.38
C LYS A 24 7.86 -35.72 3.85
N THR A 25 8.09 -34.63 4.56
CA THR A 25 7.71 -34.47 5.96
C THR A 25 6.18 -34.47 6.06
N THR A 26 5.60 -35.55 6.54
CA THR A 26 4.15 -35.68 6.77
C THR A 26 3.72 -35.07 8.11
N ALA A 27 4.66 -34.69 8.97
CA ALA A 27 4.39 -34.04 10.24
C ALA A 27 4.19 -32.52 10.06
N PRO A 28 3.25 -31.91 10.80
CA PRO A 28 3.03 -30.47 10.76
C PRO A 28 4.27 -29.72 11.24
N LEU A 29 4.74 -28.76 10.45
CA LEU A 29 5.84 -27.85 10.79
C LEU A 29 5.27 -26.45 10.99
N THR A 30 5.53 -25.82 12.13
CA THR A 30 5.09 -24.44 12.43
C THR A 30 6.30 -23.51 12.49
N LEU A 31 6.29 -22.47 11.67
CA LEU A 31 7.29 -21.41 11.62
C LEU A 31 6.66 -20.09 12.03
N LYS A 32 7.38 -19.27 12.82
CA LYS A 32 6.87 -17.98 13.33
C LYS A 32 7.59 -16.81 12.68
N GLY A 33 6.85 -15.72 12.47
CA GLY A 33 7.36 -14.46 11.93
C GLY A 33 6.45 -13.30 12.28
N LYS A 34 6.65 -12.17 11.61
CA LYS A 34 5.80 -10.98 11.76
C LYS A 34 4.70 -10.99 10.72
N PHE A 35 3.46 -10.86 11.15
CA PHE A 35 2.30 -10.90 10.28
C PHE A 35 1.91 -9.51 9.79
N VAL A 36 1.54 -9.43 8.51
CA VAL A 36 1.02 -8.23 7.84
C VAL A 36 -0.04 -8.71 6.86
N GLY A 37 -1.32 -8.37 7.03
CA GLY A 37 -2.32 -8.93 6.14
C GLY A 37 -3.76 -8.59 6.48
N ALA A 38 -4.62 -8.64 5.46
CA ALA A 38 -6.04 -8.35 5.55
C ALA A 38 -6.87 -9.55 6.06
N THR A 39 -6.42 -10.79 5.82
CA THR A 39 -7.09 -12.02 6.30
C THR A 39 -6.31 -12.71 7.41
N LYS A 40 -6.93 -12.94 8.58
CA LYS A 40 -6.30 -13.60 9.74
C LYS A 40 -5.76 -15.01 9.45
N ALA A 41 -6.22 -15.66 8.37
CA ALA A 41 -5.59 -16.87 7.84
C ALA A 41 -5.82 -17.07 6.33
N ALA A 42 -4.83 -17.61 5.65
CA ALA A 42 -4.87 -18.04 4.25
C ALA A 42 -4.35 -19.47 4.11
N LYS A 43 -4.94 -20.24 3.20
CA LYS A 43 -4.59 -21.64 2.94
C LYS A 43 -4.35 -21.83 1.45
N GLY A 44 -3.23 -22.43 1.09
CA GLY A 44 -2.89 -22.69 -0.30
C GLY A 44 -1.80 -23.74 -0.44
N GLU A 45 -1.45 -24.06 -1.66
CA GLU A 45 -0.32 -24.90 -1.99
C GLU A 45 0.98 -24.10 -1.85
N ILE A 46 1.99 -24.67 -1.22
CA ILE A 46 3.27 -24.00 -0.97
C ILE A 46 4.06 -23.97 -2.27
N PHE A 47 4.50 -22.80 -2.72
CA PHE A 47 5.40 -22.65 -3.83
C PHE A 47 6.67 -21.91 -3.39
N ILE A 48 7.80 -22.61 -3.40
CA ILE A 48 9.07 -22.10 -2.88
C ILE A 48 9.91 -21.57 -4.04
N LEU A 49 10.20 -20.26 -4.01
CA LEU A 49 11.14 -19.59 -4.89
C LEU A 49 12.54 -19.75 -4.31
N ARG A 50 13.42 -20.49 -5.00
CA ARG A 50 14.84 -20.58 -4.68
C ARG A 50 15.65 -19.88 -5.78
N ASP A 51 16.71 -19.20 -5.38
CA ASP A 51 17.72 -18.61 -6.29
C ASP A 51 18.59 -19.68 -6.99
N GLU A 52 18.03 -20.84 -7.36
CA GLU A 52 18.77 -21.90 -8.06
C GLU A 52 18.48 -21.86 -9.57
N PRO A 53 19.52 -21.78 -10.44
CA PRO A 53 19.34 -21.78 -11.88
C PRO A 53 18.90 -23.18 -12.37
N ILE A 54 17.72 -23.25 -12.98
CA ILE A 54 17.27 -24.46 -13.71
C ILE A 54 17.72 -24.33 -15.17
N TYR A 55 18.54 -25.28 -15.64
CA TYR A 55 18.99 -25.36 -17.03
C TYR A 55 18.07 -26.28 -17.84
N VAL A 56 17.64 -25.84 -19.03
CA VAL A 56 17.09 -26.71 -20.07
C VAL A 56 17.97 -26.57 -21.31
N SER A 57 18.56 -27.66 -21.78
CA SER A 57 19.40 -27.66 -22.97
C SER A 57 18.54 -27.76 -24.23
N HIS A 58 18.69 -26.85 -25.19
CA HIS A 58 18.27 -27.05 -26.57
C HIS A 58 19.49 -27.07 -27.48
N SER A 59 19.68 -28.20 -28.16
CA SER A 59 20.63 -28.39 -29.23
C SER A 59 19.87 -28.32 -30.55
N ASP A 60 19.88 -27.18 -31.25
CA ASP A 60 19.40 -27.10 -32.63
C ASP A 60 20.34 -26.24 -33.51
N PRO A 61 20.94 -26.79 -34.59
CA PRO A 61 21.90 -26.10 -35.46
C PRO A 61 21.31 -25.00 -36.37
N GLY A 62 20.02 -24.66 -36.27
CA GLY A 62 19.38 -23.60 -37.05
C GLY A 62 19.64 -22.17 -36.56
N ALA A 63 20.34 -22.00 -35.43
CA ALA A 63 20.45 -20.73 -34.70
C ALA A 63 21.50 -19.72 -35.22
N ASP A 64 22.37 -20.10 -36.17
CA ASP A 64 23.51 -19.25 -36.55
C ASP A 64 23.13 -18.05 -37.46
N GLN A 65 22.07 -18.15 -38.28
CA GLN A 65 21.62 -17.03 -39.12
C GLN A 65 20.81 -15.98 -38.33
N ASP A 66 19.99 -16.42 -37.38
CA ASP A 66 19.27 -15.54 -36.44
C ASP A 66 20.24 -14.88 -35.44
N TYR A 67 21.35 -15.56 -35.10
CA TYR A 67 22.34 -15.03 -34.17
C TYR A 67 23.09 -13.80 -34.70
N GLU A 68 23.53 -13.77 -35.96
CA GLU A 68 24.23 -12.59 -36.51
C GLU A 68 23.29 -11.39 -36.70
N GLN A 69 22.04 -11.65 -37.07
CA GLN A 69 21.02 -10.61 -37.19
C GLN A 69 20.67 -10.03 -35.81
N TYR A 70 20.55 -10.88 -34.80
CA TYR A 70 20.37 -10.48 -33.40
C TYR A 70 21.61 -9.76 -32.83
N ARG A 71 22.82 -10.29 -33.04
CA ARG A 71 24.10 -9.68 -32.62
C ARG A 71 24.22 -8.25 -33.16
N THR A 72 23.91 -8.07 -34.44
CA THR A 72 23.93 -6.75 -35.10
C THR A 72 22.93 -5.79 -34.47
N GLU A 73 21.69 -6.23 -34.22
CA GLU A 73 20.64 -5.39 -33.62
C GLU A 73 20.96 -5.01 -32.16
N GLN A 74 21.50 -5.93 -31.37
CA GLN A 74 21.87 -5.64 -29.98
C GLN A 74 23.12 -4.77 -29.87
N LEU A 75 24.15 -5.00 -30.70
CA LEU A 75 25.31 -4.10 -30.77
C LEU A 75 24.88 -2.68 -31.13
N LYS A 76 23.91 -2.54 -32.04
CA LYS A 76 23.32 -1.25 -32.38
C LYS A 76 22.61 -0.62 -31.18
N ARG A 77 21.79 -1.36 -30.43
CA ARG A 77 21.11 -0.86 -29.22
C ARG A 77 22.09 -0.45 -28.11
N VAL A 78 23.14 -1.23 -27.87
CA VAL A 78 24.20 -0.89 -26.90
C VAL A 78 24.94 0.37 -27.35
N HIS A 79 25.19 0.51 -28.65
CA HIS A 79 25.80 1.71 -29.21
C HIS A 79 24.90 2.96 -29.03
N GLU A 80 23.60 2.83 -29.30
CA GLU A 80 22.61 3.89 -29.10
C GLU A 80 22.48 4.30 -27.61
N ALA A 81 22.44 3.32 -26.70
CA ALA A 81 22.41 3.56 -25.26
C ALA A 81 23.71 4.24 -24.77
N SER A 82 24.87 3.76 -25.22
CA SER A 82 26.19 4.32 -24.94
C SER A 82 26.28 5.78 -25.37
N ILE A 83 25.85 6.11 -26.59
CA ILE A 83 25.83 7.48 -27.11
C ILE A 83 24.93 8.37 -26.25
N ALA A 84 23.74 7.88 -25.89
CA ALA A 84 22.79 8.64 -25.10
C ALA A 84 23.28 8.92 -23.66
N ILE A 85 23.92 7.94 -23.02
CA ILE A 85 24.50 8.09 -21.67
C ILE A 85 25.65 9.09 -21.71
N LYS A 86 26.56 8.95 -22.70
CA LYS A 86 27.65 9.90 -22.92
C LYS A 86 27.13 11.34 -23.08
N ALA A 87 26.19 11.54 -23.99
CA ALA A 87 25.61 12.85 -24.26
C ALA A 87 25.01 13.48 -22.99
N LYS A 88 24.38 12.66 -22.13
CA LYS A 88 23.81 13.15 -20.88
C LYS A 88 24.87 13.51 -19.83
N LEU A 89 25.95 12.73 -19.74
CA LEU A 89 27.08 13.04 -18.84
C LEU A 89 27.82 14.31 -19.29
N GLU A 90 28.01 14.50 -20.59
CA GLU A 90 28.58 15.72 -21.17
C GLU A 90 27.69 16.94 -20.91
N GLU A 91 26.37 16.83 -21.13
CA GLU A 91 25.40 17.89 -20.82
C GLU A 91 25.45 18.31 -19.34
N LEU A 92 25.50 17.33 -18.42
CA LEU A 92 25.58 17.60 -16.99
C LEU A 92 26.92 18.25 -16.60
N CYS A 93 28.03 17.83 -17.23
CA CYS A 93 29.33 18.46 -17.08
C CYS A 93 29.33 19.93 -17.53
N ASP A 94 28.76 20.20 -18.71
CA ASP A 94 28.68 21.55 -19.27
C ASP A 94 27.79 22.47 -18.41
N ASN A 95 26.66 21.95 -17.92
CA ASN A 95 25.77 22.67 -17.02
C ASN A 95 26.41 22.98 -15.66
N ALA A 96 27.28 22.11 -15.16
CA ALA A 96 28.03 22.33 -13.92
C ALA A 96 29.17 23.36 -14.08
N GLY A 97 29.67 23.56 -15.31
CA GLY A 97 30.65 24.60 -15.67
C GLY A 97 31.99 24.49 -14.94
N SER A 98 32.63 25.64 -14.62
CA SER A 98 33.92 25.69 -13.90
C SER A 98 33.83 25.37 -12.40
N ARG A 99 32.66 24.96 -11.90
CA ARG A 99 32.38 24.75 -10.48
C ARG A 99 32.72 23.34 -9.98
N ILE A 100 32.99 22.41 -10.89
CA ILE A 100 33.45 21.06 -10.54
C ILE A 100 34.93 21.06 -10.13
N GLY A 101 35.24 20.49 -8.97
CA GLY A 101 36.62 20.28 -8.55
C GLY A 101 37.36 19.30 -9.46
N THR A 102 38.70 19.39 -9.51
CA THR A 102 39.55 18.57 -10.39
C THR A 102 39.33 17.06 -10.22
N SER A 103 39.08 16.62 -8.99
CA SER A 103 38.81 15.21 -8.66
C SER A 103 37.45 14.73 -9.19
N THR A 104 36.41 15.57 -9.12
CA THR A 104 35.08 15.26 -9.65
C THR A 104 35.09 15.21 -11.16
N LYS A 105 35.80 16.15 -11.79
CA LYS A 105 36.02 16.16 -13.24
C LYS A 105 36.73 14.88 -13.71
N GLN A 106 37.74 14.40 -12.99
CA GLN A 106 38.40 13.13 -13.29
C GLN A 106 37.47 11.91 -13.22
N ILE A 107 36.57 11.85 -12.23
CA ILE A 107 35.58 10.76 -12.10
C ILE A 107 34.59 10.80 -13.29
N LEU A 108 34.21 11.99 -13.73
CA LEU A 108 33.33 12.22 -14.87
C LEU A 108 33.98 11.85 -16.20
N ASP A 109 35.20 12.34 -16.46
CA ASP A 109 35.98 11.99 -17.65
C ASP A 109 36.19 10.47 -17.71
N THR A 110 36.42 9.82 -16.56
CA THR A 110 36.52 8.36 -16.46
C THR A 110 35.19 7.66 -16.77
N SER A 111 34.07 8.18 -16.30
CA SER A 111 32.72 7.62 -16.55
C SER A 111 32.30 7.79 -18.01
N ILE A 112 32.67 8.90 -18.65
CA ILE A 112 32.44 9.18 -20.07
C ILE A 112 33.26 8.21 -20.94
N HIS A 113 34.56 8.05 -20.67
CA HIS A 113 35.37 7.05 -21.38
C HIS A 113 34.86 5.62 -21.18
N GLN A 114 34.40 5.29 -19.97
CA GLN A 114 33.80 3.99 -19.72
C GLN A 114 32.51 3.78 -20.54
N ALA A 115 31.65 4.78 -20.64
CA ALA A 115 30.47 4.72 -21.51
C ALA A 115 30.89 4.52 -22.98
N GLU A 116 31.88 5.26 -23.47
CA GLU A 116 32.41 5.12 -24.85
C GLU A 116 32.97 3.73 -25.16
N ASP A 117 33.62 3.09 -24.19
CA ASP A 117 34.24 1.77 -24.39
C ASP A 117 33.20 0.64 -24.35
N LEU A 118 32.01 0.86 -23.76
CA LEU A 118 31.00 -0.17 -23.51
C LEU A 118 30.59 -0.98 -24.77
N PRO A 119 30.33 -0.39 -25.94
CA PRO A 119 30.00 -1.14 -27.15
C PRO A 119 31.13 -2.08 -27.59
N ARG A 120 32.39 -1.63 -27.49
CA ARG A 120 33.57 -2.43 -27.84
C ARG A 120 33.79 -3.57 -26.85
N LEU A 121 33.47 -3.36 -25.57
CA LEU A 121 33.52 -4.40 -24.55
C LEU A 121 32.50 -5.50 -24.82
N VAL A 122 31.27 -5.10 -25.17
CA VAL A 122 30.17 -6.00 -25.48
C VAL A 122 30.42 -6.76 -26.80
N GLU A 123 31.00 -6.11 -27.81
CA GLU A 123 31.43 -6.73 -29.06
C GLU A 123 32.51 -7.80 -28.82
N ASN A 124 33.52 -7.50 -28.00
CA ASN A 124 34.55 -8.47 -27.61
C ASN A 124 33.99 -9.68 -26.84
N LEU A 125 32.87 -9.50 -26.12
CA LEU A 125 32.18 -10.60 -25.42
C LEU A 125 31.38 -11.47 -26.40
N PHE A 126 30.76 -10.88 -27.42
CA PHE A 126 30.05 -11.61 -28.48
C PHE A 126 30.98 -12.44 -29.38
N ASP A 127 32.16 -11.92 -29.73
CA ASP A 127 33.09 -12.56 -30.66
C ASP A 127 33.81 -13.79 -30.07
N ARG A 128 33.71 -14.00 -28.74
CA ARG A 128 34.42 -15.09 -28.04
C ARG A 128 33.55 -16.32 -27.77
N LYS A 129 32.39 -16.44 -28.43
CA LYS A 129 31.39 -17.51 -28.20
C LYS A 129 31.92 -18.94 -28.41
N GLU A 130 33.07 -19.14 -29.06
CA GLU A 130 33.51 -20.48 -29.51
C GLU A 130 34.70 -21.14 -28.80
N LYS A 131 35.41 -20.53 -27.83
CA LYS A 131 36.59 -21.23 -27.23
C LYS A 131 36.72 -21.06 -25.72
N SER A 132 36.31 -22.12 -25.02
CA SER A 132 36.81 -22.68 -23.74
C SER A 132 37.30 -21.73 -22.63
N MET A 133 36.80 -21.98 -21.41
CA MET A 133 37.50 -21.87 -20.12
C MET A 133 38.71 -20.92 -20.05
N PHE A 134 38.58 -19.84 -19.27
CA PHE A 134 39.69 -18.96 -18.93
C PHE A 134 40.72 -19.71 -18.06
N ASP A 135 41.96 -19.81 -18.55
CA ASP A 135 43.13 -20.35 -17.85
C ASP A 135 44.11 -19.20 -17.53
N PRO A 136 44.31 -18.83 -16.26
CA PRO A 136 45.22 -17.75 -15.87
C PRO A 136 46.71 -18.15 -15.87
N ASP A 137 47.06 -19.44 -15.93
CA ASP A 137 48.46 -19.88 -15.85
C ASP A 137 49.27 -19.57 -17.13
N ASN A 138 48.58 -19.30 -18.25
CA ASN A 138 49.22 -18.91 -19.51
C ASN A 138 49.20 -17.40 -19.82
N GLY A 139 48.74 -16.56 -18.88
CA GLY A 139 49.17 -15.17 -18.75
C GLY A 139 49.16 -14.30 -20.01
N ARG A 140 48.27 -14.53 -20.98
CA ARG A 140 48.13 -13.70 -22.19
C ARG A 140 46.68 -13.62 -22.69
N LEU A 141 45.90 -12.75 -22.06
CA LEU A 141 44.90 -12.01 -22.81
C LEU A 141 45.63 -11.03 -23.74
N ALA A 142 45.30 -11.08 -25.02
CA ALA A 142 45.89 -10.23 -26.04
C ALA A 142 45.83 -8.75 -25.62
N LYS A 143 47.02 -8.15 -25.56
CA LYS A 143 47.37 -6.74 -25.41
C LYS A 143 46.20 -5.75 -25.54
N GLY A 144 45.99 -5.00 -24.45
CA GLY A 144 45.96 -3.54 -24.60
C GLY A 144 44.76 -2.77 -24.09
N GLU A 145 43.79 -3.35 -23.36
CA GLU A 145 42.69 -2.56 -22.79
C GLU A 145 42.40 -2.88 -21.31
N PRO A 146 42.16 -1.85 -20.48
CA PRO A 146 42.04 -1.98 -19.03
C PRO A 146 40.61 -2.39 -18.65
N LEU A 147 40.20 -3.60 -18.99
CA LEU A 147 39.15 -4.23 -18.19
C LEU A 147 39.79 -4.90 -16.98
N PHE A 148 39.07 -4.87 -15.86
CA PHE A 148 39.25 -5.80 -14.73
C PHE A 148 40.28 -5.42 -13.65
N TRP A 149 39.90 -4.46 -12.81
CA TRP A 149 40.42 -4.36 -11.44
C TRP A 149 39.47 -5.00 -10.40
N GLU A 150 38.15 -5.03 -10.63
CA GLU A 150 37.17 -5.58 -9.67
C GLU A 150 37.09 -7.12 -9.65
N THR A 151 37.29 -7.81 -10.79
CA THR A 151 37.34 -9.28 -10.78
C THR A 151 38.63 -9.83 -10.19
N GLN A 152 39.74 -9.06 -10.20
CA GLN A 152 40.98 -9.46 -9.51
C GLN A 152 40.79 -9.55 -7.99
N GLY A 153 39.94 -8.70 -7.41
CA GLY A 153 39.58 -8.78 -5.99
C GLY A 153 38.85 -10.08 -5.66
N TRP A 154 37.85 -10.43 -6.47
CA TRP A 154 37.09 -11.67 -6.30
C TRP A 154 37.96 -12.93 -6.47
N PHE A 155 38.86 -12.97 -7.46
CA PHE A 155 39.78 -14.10 -7.63
C PHE A 155 40.81 -14.22 -6.51
N LYS A 156 41.26 -13.10 -5.92
CA LYS A 156 42.11 -13.10 -4.71
C LYS A 156 41.36 -13.59 -3.47
N GLU A 157 40.09 -13.21 -3.31
CA GLU A 157 39.28 -13.59 -2.14
C GLU A 157 38.78 -15.04 -2.21
N THR A 158 38.48 -15.53 -3.42
CA THR A 158 37.92 -16.88 -3.61
C THR A 158 38.97 -17.94 -3.94
N GLY A 159 40.19 -17.54 -4.31
CA GLY A 159 41.26 -18.46 -4.75
C GLY A 159 40.94 -19.21 -6.06
N SER A 160 39.87 -18.82 -6.75
CA SER A 160 39.41 -19.48 -7.98
C SER A 160 40.16 -18.94 -9.19
N SER A 161 40.33 -19.76 -10.23
CA SER A 161 41.02 -19.39 -11.49
C SER A 161 40.08 -19.32 -12.69
N ILE A 162 38.79 -19.62 -12.51
CA ILE A 162 37.80 -19.79 -13.59
C ILE A 162 36.47 -19.11 -13.19
N CYS A 163 35.79 -18.45 -14.14
CA CYS A 163 34.41 -17.96 -13.97
C CYS A 163 33.56 -18.20 -15.24
N SER A 164 32.23 -18.20 -15.11
CA SER A 164 31.30 -18.38 -16.25
C SER A 164 31.10 -17.09 -17.05
N ALA A 165 30.72 -17.19 -18.33
CA ALA A 165 30.42 -16.03 -19.17
C ALA A 165 29.27 -15.17 -18.60
N GLU A 166 28.27 -15.82 -17.98
CA GLU A 166 27.17 -15.17 -17.26
C GLU A 166 27.67 -14.36 -16.05
N PHE A 167 28.59 -14.91 -15.26
CA PHE A 167 29.19 -14.20 -14.13
C PHE A 167 30.03 -13.00 -14.59
N ALA A 168 30.79 -13.14 -15.68
CA ALA A 168 31.56 -12.05 -16.27
C ALA A 168 30.66 -10.91 -16.76
N VAL A 169 29.57 -11.21 -17.47
CA VAL A 169 28.60 -10.21 -17.96
C VAL A 169 27.90 -9.52 -16.80
N GLN A 170 27.39 -10.26 -15.82
CA GLN A 170 26.74 -9.66 -14.64
C GLN A 170 27.69 -8.77 -13.86
N THR A 171 28.94 -9.20 -13.67
CA THR A 171 29.94 -8.41 -12.93
C THR A 171 30.27 -7.11 -13.66
N VAL A 172 30.44 -7.16 -14.99
CA VAL A 172 30.76 -5.96 -15.80
C VAL A 172 29.57 -5.00 -15.83
N PHE A 173 28.36 -5.47 -16.14
CA PHE A 173 27.18 -4.60 -16.19
C PHE A 173 26.86 -3.99 -14.82
N ASN A 174 26.91 -4.77 -13.74
CA ASN A 174 26.64 -4.27 -12.39
C ASN A 174 27.67 -3.22 -11.95
N ALA A 175 28.96 -3.44 -12.22
CA ALA A 175 30.01 -2.47 -11.91
C ALA A 175 29.84 -1.15 -12.66
N TYR A 176 29.42 -1.20 -13.93
CA TYR A 176 29.20 -0.01 -14.75
C TYR A 176 27.94 0.74 -14.33
N ILE A 177 26.83 0.04 -14.11
CA ILE A 177 25.57 0.64 -13.67
C ILE A 177 25.75 1.35 -12.33
N GLU A 178 26.43 0.72 -11.37
CA GLU A 178 26.68 1.32 -10.06
C GLU A 178 27.59 2.56 -10.15
N LYS A 179 28.64 2.53 -10.98
CA LYS A 179 29.51 3.72 -11.18
C LYS A 179 28.77 4.87 -11.85
N ILE A 180 27.94 4.59 -12.86
CA ILE A 180 27.11 5.60 -13.52
C ILE A 180 26.11 6.21 -12.53
N LYS A 181 25.44 5.39 -11.71
CA LYS A 181 24.54 5.87 -10.64
C LYS A 181 25.26 6.77 -9.64
N ILE A 182 26.46 6.39 -9.19
CA ILE A 182 27.26 7.20 -8.27
C ILE A 182 27.62 8.55 -8.91
N SER A 183 28.09 8.56 -10.15
CA SER A 183 28.44 9.79 -10.87
C SER A 183 27.23 10.71 -11.08
N ILE A 184 26.06 10.16 -11.38
CA ILE A 184 24.80 10.90 -11.52
C ILE A 184 24.37 11.50 -10.17
N ASN A 185 24.42 10.73 -9.09
CA ASN A 185 24.03 11.20 -7.75
C ASN A 185 24.95 12.33 -7.26
N ILE A 186 26.26 12.21 -7.47
CA ILE A 186 27.23 13.27 -7.12
C ILE A 186 26.93 14.56 -7.89
N LEU A 187 26.61 14.46 -9.18
CA LEU A 187 26.26 15.61 -10.00
C LEU A 187 24.94 16.26 -9.58
N ALA A 188 23.92 15.46 -9.28
CA ALA A 188 22.61 15.93 -8.81
C ALA A 188 22.73 16.69 -7.48
N GLU A 189 23.57 16.22 -6.56
CA GLU A 189 23.85 16.94 -5.31
C GLU A 189 24.59 18.26 -5.55
N MET A 190 25.53 18.30 -6.49
CA MET A 190 26.30 19.51 -6.81
C MET A 190 25.49 20.57 -7.58
N THR A 191 24.52 20.18 -8.41
CA THR A 191 23.61 21.12 -9.08
C THR A 191 22.54 21.67 -8.12
N ASN A 192 22.13 20.90 -7.10
CA ASN A 192 21.14 21.31 -6.09
C ASN A 192 21.68 22.28 -5.03
N GLY A 193 22.99 22.53 -4.97
CA GLY A 193 23.62 23.50 -4.04
C GLY A 193 23.36 24.98 -4.37
N LEU A 194 22.61 25.30 -5.44
CA LEU A 194 22.27 26.65 -5.84
C LEU A 194 20.76 26.73 -6.09
N GLY A 195 20.05 27.38 -5.17
CA GLY A 195 18.59 27.46 -5.19
C GLY A 195 18.00 27.92 -6.53
N GLY A 196 17.02 27.17 -7.00
CA GLY A 196 16.23 27.41 -8.20
C GLY A 196 15.34 26.21 -8.50
N GLU A 197 14.10 26.47 -8.92
CA GLU A 197 12.95 25.56 -9.06
C GLU A 197 13.07 24.38 -10.06
N ASP A 198 14.27 23.91 -10.41
CA ASP A 198 14.49 22.82 -11.39
C ASP A 198 14.86 21.47 -10.74
N SER A 199 14.24 21.09 -9.61
CA SER A 199 14.42 19.75 -9.02
C SER A 199 13.53 18.66 -9.66
N ALA A 200 12.74 19.01 -10.68
CA ALA A 200 11.77 18.13 -11.35
C ALA A 200 12.21 17.68 -12.76
N ARG A 201 13.52 17.49 -13.00
CA ARG A 201 14.04 16.98 -14.27
C ARG A 201 15.14 15.93 -14.14
N LEU A 202 14.98 15.01 -13.19
CA LEU A 202 15.70 13.72 -13.18
C LEU A 202 14.80 12.53 -13.56
N ASP A 203 13.78 12.76 -14.39
CA ASP A 203 13.07 11.73 -15.16
C ASP A 203 13.96 11.03 -16.23
N GLY A 204 15.26 11.32 -16.28
CA GLY A 204 16.23 10.63 -17.14
C GLY A 204 16.75 9.29 -16.59
N ILE A 205 16.34 8.90 -15.38
CA ILE A 205 16.74 7.65 -14.69
C ILE A 205 16.13 6.39 -15.35
N ASP A 206 15.14 6.54 -16.23
CA ASP A 206 14.51 5.43 -16.96
C ASP A 206 15.53 4.61 -17.77
N LYS A 207 16.65 5.21 -18.21
CA LYS A 207 17.67 4.48 -18.99
C LYS A 207 18.57 3.54 -18.19
N THR A 208 18.57 3.64 -16.86
CA THR A 208 19.25 2.62 -16.03
C THR A 208 18.41 1.34 -15.92
N ALA A 209 17.08 1.47 -16.01
CA ALA A 209 16.19 0.32 -16.21
C ALA A 209 16.41 -0.27 -17.62
N ASP A 210 16.59 0.56 -18.66
CA ASP A 210 16.94 0.06 -20.01
C ASP A 210 18.25 -0.75 -20.03
N LEU A 211 19.29 -0.33 -19.30
CA LEU A 211 20.55 -1.09 -19.17
C LEU A 211 20.38 -2.38 -18.38
N GLU A 212 19.52 -2.37 -17.36
CA GLU A 212 19.19 -3.55 -16.56
C GLU A 212 18.37 -4.55 -17.39
N ASP A 213 17.46 -4.06 -18.23
CA ASP A 213 16.68 -4.85 -19.18
C ASP A 213 17.55 -5.40 -20.31
N LEU A 214 18.48 -4.59 -20.86
CA LEU A 214 19.51 -5.02 -21.80
C LEU A 214 20.41 -6.12 -21.20
N LYS A 215 20.80 -6.00 -19.92
CA LYS A 215 21.54 -7.06 -19.21
C LYS A 215 20.74 -8.37 -19.18
N GLN A 216 19.45 -8.30 -18.87
CA GLN A 216 18.57 -9.47 -18.86
C GLN A 216 18.40 -10.06 -20.27
N GLU A 217 18.29 -9.22 -21.32
CA GLU A 217 18.18 -9.65 -22.72
C GLU A 217 19.47 -10.30 -23.25
N PHE A 218 20.63 -9.80 -22.80
CA PHE A 218 21.96 -10.36 -23.11
C PHE A 218 22.17 -11.74 -22.48
N LEU A 219 21.78 -11.89 -21.21
CA LEU A 219 21.83 -13.17 -20.50
C LEU A 219 20.89 -14.22 -21.11
N LYS A 220 19.71 -13.81 -21.60
CA LYS A 220 18.78 -14.68 -22.34
C LYS A 220 19.42 -15.28 -23.60
N HIS A 221 20.23 -14.52 -24.34
CA HIS A 221 20.82 -14.97 -25.60
C HIS A 221 22.17 -15.71 -25.45
N LEU A 222 22.99 -15.36 -24.45
CA LEU A 222 24.25 -16.06 -24.19
C LEU A 222 24.04 -17.50 -23.67
N THR A 223 22.94 -17.74 -22.96
CA THR A 223 22.67 -19.05 -22.33
C THR A 223 21.85 -19.99 -23.20
N GLY A 224 21.32 -19.52 -24.34
CA GLY A 224 20.48 -20.31 -25.26
C GLY A 224 19.21 -20.88 -24.61
N ALA A 225 18.83 -20.38 -23.43
CA ALA A 225 17.75 -20.92 -22.61
C ALA A 225 16.64 -19.89 -22.47
N VAL A 226 15.46 -20.20 -23.01
CA VAL A 226 14.22 -19.54 -22.58
C VAL A 226 14.01 -19.92 -21.11
N ARG A 227 14.37 -19.03 -20.19
CA ARG A 227 13.85 -19.12 -18.82
C ARG A 227 12.46 -18.49 -18.84
N PRO A 228 11.36 -19.24 -18.58
CA PRO A 228 10.13 -18.57 -18.14
C PRO A 228 10.48 -17.72 -16.92
N SER A 229 9.91 -16.52 -16.81
CA SER A 229 10.09 -15.70 -15.61
C SER A 229 9.67 -16.53 -14.39
N LEU A 230 10.30 -16.35 -13.22
CA LEU A 230 9.92 -17.08 -12.00
C LEU A 230 8.41 -16.91 -11.67
N ALA A 231 7.81 -15.80 -12.14
CA ALA A 231 6.38 -15.53 -12.08
C ALA A 231 5.54 -16.43 -13.01
N GLU A 232 6.03 -16.77 -14.20
CA GLU A 232 5.39 -17.72 -15.14
C GLU A 232 5.44 -19.17 -14.68
N MET A 233 6.38 -19.50 -13.79
CA MET A 233 6.52 -20.84 -13.22
C MET A 233 5.52 -21.14 -12.10
N ILE A 234 4.78 -20.13 -11.62
CA ILE A 234 3.79 -20.31 -10.55
C ILE A 234 2.57 -21.07 -11.10
N PRO A 235 2.07 -22.10 -10.40
CA PRO A 235 0.88 -22.84 -10.79
C PRO A 235 -0.34 -21.93 -10.99
N LYS A 236 -1.02 -22.13 -12.11
CA LYS A 236 -2.25 -21.41 -12.48
C LYS A 236 -3.49 -22.18 -12.03
N GLY A 237 -4.53 -21.47 -11.61
CA GLY A 237 -5.82 -22.07 -11.24
C GLY A 237 -5.85 -22.85 -9.92
N VAL A 238 -4.75 -22.85 -9.16
CA VAL A 238 -4.71 -23.37 -7.78
C VAL A 238 -4.35 -22.23 -6.80
N PRO A 239 -4.91 -22.19 -5.58
CA PRO A 239 -4.54 -21.20 -4.57
C PRO A 239 -3.12 -21.45 -4.05
N VAL A 240 -2.22 -20.47 -4.16
CA VAL A 240 -0.78 -20.61 -3.85
C VAL A 240 -0.34 -19.71 -2.70
N ILE A 241 0.49 -20.23 -1.81
CA ILE A 241 1.29 -19.46 -0.84
C ILE A 241 2.73 -19.39 -1.35
N LEU A 242 3.20 -18.18 -1.67
CA LEU A 242 4.57 -17.95 -2.13
C LEU A 242 5.53 -17.92 -0.95
N VAL A 243 6.62 -18.66 -1.04
CA VAL A 243 7.67 -18.72 -0.02
C VAL A 243 9.00 -18.35 -0.66
N ALA A 244 9.69 -17.35 -0.13
CA ALA A 244 10.96 -16.89 -0.69
C ALA A 244 11.89 -16.30 0.38
N LYS A 245 13.14 -16.04 -0.01
CA LYS A 245 14.08 -15.28 0.83
C LYS A 245 13.63 -13.82 0.96
N ASP A 246 13.31 -13.24 -0.18
CA ASP A 246 12.77 -11.90 -0.38
C ASP A 246 12.07 -11.87 -1.76
N ILE A 247 11.13 -10.95 -1.97
CA ILE A 247 10.44 -10.78 -3.26
C ILE A 247 10.36 -9.28 -3.59
N PRO A 248 11.00 -8.82 -4.69
CA PRO A 248 10.93 -7.43 -5.09
C PRO A 248 9.52 -7.06 -5.61
N PRO A 249 9.07 -5.80 -5.47
CA PRO A 249 7.75 -5.35 -5.96
C PRO A 249 7.50 -5.66 -7.43
N SER A 250 8.53 -5.55 -8.28
CA SER A 250 8.46 -5.83 -9.72
C SER A 250 8.03 -7.27 -10.03
N PHE A 251 8.27 -8.22 -9.13
CA PHE A 251 7.83 -9.60 -9.27
C PHE A 251 6.29 -9.71 -9.29
N PHE A 252 5.59 -8.92 -8.47
CA PHE A 252 4.13 -8.95 -8.41
C PHE A 252 3.49 -8.39 -9.69
N ALA A 253 4.14 -7.44 -10.36
CA ALA A 253 3.69 -6.90 -11.64
C ALA A 253 3.78 -7.93 -12.78
N GLN A 254 4.65 -8.93 -12.64
CA GLN A 254 4.83 -10.02 -13.61
C GLN A 254 3.91 -11.22 -13.37
N LEU A 255 3.13 -11.22 -12.27
CA LEU A 255 2.22 -12.31 -11.97
C LEU A 255 1.09 -12.36 -13.01
N SER A 256 0.88 -13.54 -13.58
CA SER A 256 -0.27 -13.78 -14.45
C SER A 256 -1.58 -13.57 -13.66
N PRO A 257 -2.61 -12.94 -14.26
CA PRO A 257 -3.94 -12.82 -13.64
C PRO A 257 -4.59 -14.17 -13.28
N GLU A 258 -4.10 -15.27 -13.85
CA GLU A 258 -4.57 -16.65 -13.58
C GLU A 258 -3.96 -17.26 -12.31
N VAL A 259 -2.97 -16.58 -11.69
CA VAL A 259 -2.37 -16.99 -10.42
C VAL A 259 -3.29 -16.57 -9.28
N ILE A 260 -3.78 -17.56 -8.54
CA ILE A 260 -4.59 -17.34 -7.34
C ILE A 260 -3.64 -17.22 -6.15
N LEU A 261 -3.12 -16.02 -5.90
CA LEU A 261 -2.24 -15.76 -4.76
C LEU A 261 -3.06 -15.71 -3.46
N GLU A 262 -2.74 -16.58 -2.50
CA GLU A 262 -3.39 -16.64 -1.18
C GLU A 262 -2.56 -15.98 -0.08
N GLY A 263 -1.24 -15.95 -0.21
CA GLY A 263 -0.37 -15.32 0.79
C GLY A 263 1.11 -15.42 0.46
N VAL A 264 1.93 -14.76 1.27
CA VAL A 264 3.38 -14.67 1.07
C VAL A 264 4.10 -14.96 2.39
N VAL A 265 5.22 -15.70 2.35
CA VAL A 265 6.09 -15.97 3.50
C VAL A 265 7.53 -15.63 3.13
N LEU A 266 8.16 -14.75 3.90
CA LEU A 266 9.51 -14.26 3.62
C LEU A 266 10.47 -14.54 4.77
N GLU A 267 11.68 -14.96 4.41
CA GLU A 267 12.76 -15.17 5.38
C GLU A 267 13.27 -13.84 5.93
N LYS A 268 13.47 -12.86 5.03
CA LYS A 268 13.88 -11.50 5.40
C LYS A 268 12.69 -10.62 5.76
N ARG A 269 13.00 -9.53 6.45
CA ARG A 269 12.06 -8.41 6.63
C ARG A 269 11.91 -7.66 5.31
N ALA A 270 10.67 -7.46 4.84
CA ALA A 270 10.42 -6.84 3.55
C ALA A 270 9.49 -5.62 3.68
N ALA A 271 10.07 -4.41 3.70
CA ALA A 271 9.29 -3.17 3.87
C ALA A 271 8.41 -2.85 2.65
N HIS A 272 8.93 -3.02 1.43
CA HIS A 272 8.20 -2.71 0.20
C HIS A 272 7.14 -3.77 -0.13
N THR A 273 7.44 -5.05 0.07
CA THR A 273 6.51 -6.16 -0.17
C THR A 273 5.30 -6.11 0.77
N LYS A 274 5.44 -5.51 1.97
CA LYS A 274 4.32 -5.24 2.88
C LYS A 274 3.30 -4.29 2.29
N ILE A 275 3.75 -3.26 1.58
CA ILE A 275 2.87 -2.29 0.93
C ILE A 275 2.09 -3.00 -0.17
N VAL A 276 2.79 -3.74 -1.03
CA VAL A 276 2.18 -4.50 -2.13
C VAL A 276 1.19 -5.56 -1.62
N CYS A 277 1.55 -6.35 -0.60
CA CYS A 277 0.63 -7.35 -0.03
C CYS A 277 -0.60 -6.69 0.62
N LYS A 278 -0.45 -5.50 1.22
CA LYS A 278 -1.56 -4.73 1.77
C LYS A 278 -2.48 -4.22 0.67
N GLU A 279 -1.94 -3.72 -0.44
CA GLU A 279 -2.70 -3.30 -1.62
C GLU A 279 -3.44 -4.47 -2.27
N LEU A 280 -2.79 -5.64 -2.38
CA LEU A 280 -3.38 -6.88 -2.90
C LEU A 280 -4.33 -7.58 -1.90
N GLN A 281 -4.48 -7.05 -0.68
CA GLN A 281 -5.23 -7.65 0.42
C GLN A 281 -4.81 -9.10 0.73
N LYS A 282 -3.52 -9.42 0.55
CA LYS A 282 -2.96 -10.75 0.82
C LYS A 282 -2.16 -10.76 2.11
N PRO A 283 -2.29 -11.81 2.93
CA PRO A 283 -1.54 -11.93 4.15
C PRO A 283 -0.08 -12.36 3.88
N LEU A 284 0.82 -11.73 4.62
CA LEU A 284 2.27 -11.83 4.56
C LEU A 284 2.79 -12.18 5.95
N VAL A 285 3.66 -13.18 6.05
CA VAL A 285 4.49 -13.41 7.24
C VAL A 285 5.94 -13.23 6.85
N ASP A 286 6.58 -12.17 7.33
CA ASP A 286 7.98 -11.86 7.05
C ASP A 286 8.88 -12.10 8.27
N ASN A 287 10.20 -12.00 8.06
CA ASN A 287 11.19 -12.21 9.13
C ASN A 287 11.08 -13.60 9.80
N VAL A 288 10.82 -14.64 9.00
CA VAL A 288 10.81 -16.04 9.46
C VAL A 288 12.23 -16.59 9.37
N GLN A 289 12.94 -16.66 10.50
CA GLN A 289 14.33 -17.12 10.51
C GLN A 289 14.47 -18.59 10.09
N GLY A 290 15.38 -18.89 9.16
CA GLY A 290 15.65 -20.24 8.68
C GLY A 290 14.50 -20.82 7.85
N LEU A 291 13.67 -19.97 7.23
CA LEU A 291 12.48 -20.36 6.48
C LEU A 291 12.82 -21.34 5.34
N LEU A 292 13.76 -20.97 4.47
CA LEU A 292 14.06 -21.75 3.27
C LEU A 292 14.74 -23.09 3.59
N ASP A 293 15.59 -23.10 4.62
CA ASP A 293 16.24 -24.30 5.14
C ASP A 293 15.24 -25.27 5.76
N SER A 294 14.24 -24.74 6.48
CA SER A 294 13.20 -25.53 7.13
C SER A 294 12.18 -26.12 6.15
N LEU A 295 12.08 -25.57 4.94
CA LEU A 295 11.06 -25.92 3.93
C LEU A 295 11.60 -26.73 2.75
N VAL A 296 12.82 -27.28 2.85
CA VAL A 296 13.39 -28.14 1.80
C VAL A 296 12.44 -29.31 1.50
N GLY A 297 11.99 -29.43 0.24
CA GLY A 297 11.06 -30.48 -0.19
C GLY A 297 9.59 -30.27 0.17
N CYS A 298 9.21 -29.08 0.66
CA CYS A 298 7.83 -28.75 1.03
C CYS A 298 7.01 -28.08 -0.09
N SER A 299 7.60 -27.82 -1.27
CA SER A 299 6.86 -27.29 -2.42
C SER A 299 5.78 -28.29 -2.88
N GLY A 300 4.58 -27.79 -3.21
CA GLY A 300 3.40 -28.60 -3.52
C GLY A 300 2.67 -29.17 -2.29
N GLN A 301 3.10 -28.85 -1.06
CA GLN A 301 2.39 -29.26 0.15
C GLN A 301 1.34 -28.20 0.55
N THR A 302 0.43 -28.54 1.46
CA THR A 302 -0.55 -27.57 1.95
C THR A 302 0.09 -26.65 2.98
N GLY A 303 0.05 -25.35 2.73
CA GLY A 303 0.43 -24.31 3.68
C GLY A 303 -0.80 -23.65 4.29
N LEU A 304 -0.66 -23.26 5.55
CA LEU A 304 -1.63 -22.43 6.27
C LEU A 304 -0.88 -21.30 6.93
N LEU A 305 -1.17 -20.09 6.51
CA LEU A 305 -0.64 -18.86 7.07
C LEU A 305 -1.71 -18.23 7.95
N PHE A 306 -1.38 -17.79 9.16
CA PHE A 306 -2.31 -17.07 10.04
C PHE A 306 -1.58 -16.17 11.03
N GLY A 307 -2.26 -15.17 11.58
CA GLY A 307 -1.63 -14.27 12.55
C GLY A 307 -2.52 -13.15 13.08
N THR A 308 -1.95 -12.39 14.01
CA THR A 308 -2.48 -11.13 14.58
C THR A 308 -1.68 -9.95 14.04
N SER A 309 -1.95 -8.72 14.49
CA SER A 309 -1.20 -7.53 14.02
C SER A 309 0.30 -7.54 14.31
N THR A 310 0.78 -8.44 15.18
CA THR A 310 2.18 -8.53 15.59
C THR A 310 2.79 -9.92 15.43
N ASP A 311 1.97 -10.98 15.50
CA ASP A 311 2.45 -12.37 15.53
C ASP A 311 1.90 -13.18 14.37
N GLY A 312 2.79 -13.71 13.53
CA GLY A 312 2.49 -14.57 12.40
C GLY A 312 2.96 -16.00 12.60
N SER A 313 2.19 -16.93 12.06
CA SER A 313 2.51 -18.34 12.00
C SER A 313 2.25 -18.87 10.60
N PHE A 314 3.18 -19.68 10.11
CA PHE A 314 3.06 -20.44 8.88
C PHE A 314 3.20 -21.92 9.20
N VAL A 315 2.19 -22.70 8.85
CA VAL A 315 2.11 -24.13 9.14
C VAL A 315 2.09 -24.92 7.84
N VAL A 316 3.04 -25.84 7.69
CA VAL A 316 3.07 -26.84 6.62
C VAL A 316 2.28 -28.06 7.07
N ASN A 317 1.42 -28.59 6.21
CA ASN A 317 0.53 -29.73 6.45
C ASN A 317 -0.24 -29.60 7.78
N PRO A 318 -1.08 -28.56 7.94
CA PRO A 318 -1.83 -28.33 9.17
C PRO A 318 -2.73 -29.53 9.51
N THR A 319 -2.82 -29.89 10.80
CA THR A 319 -3.72 -30.97 11.22
C THR A 319 -5.19 -30.54 11.16
N SER A 320 -6.08 -31.53 11.17
CA SER A 320 -7.52 -31.28 11.24
C SER A 320 -7.93 -30.58 12.54
N GLU A 321 -7.24 -30.80 13.67
CA GLU A 321 -7.48 -30.03 14.90
C GLU A 321 -7.04 -28.57 14.75
N GLN A 322 -5.87 -28.28 14.18
CA GLN A 322 -5.38 -26.91 13.99
C GLN A 322 -6.30 -26.10 13.06
N LEU A 323 -6.81 -26.73 11.99
CA LEU A 323 -7.82 -26.13 11.13
C LEU A 323 -9.12 -25.85 11.89
N LYS A 324 -9.57 -26.78 12.73
CA LYS A 324 -10.78 -26.60 13.56
C LYS A 324 -10.60 -25.52 14.61
N GLU A 325 -9.45 -25.42 15.28
CA GLU A 325 -9.18 -24.38 16.27
C GLU A 325 -9.19 -22.98 15.64
N ILE A 326 -8.68 -22.83 14.42
CA ILE A 326 -8.72 -21.56 13.69
C ILE A 326 -10.13 -21.22 13.20
N ILE A 327 -10.89 -22.21 12.73
CA ILE A 327 -12.30 -22.02 12.37
C ILE A 327 -13.15 -21.70 13.61
N GLN A 328 -12.87 -22.34 14.75
CA GLN A 328 -13.55 -22.08 16.01
C GLN A 328 -13.11 -20.75 16.64
N SER A 329 -11.87 -20.31 16.50
CA SER A 329 -11.45 -18.98 16.94
C SER A 329 -12.08 -17.87 16.09
N ARG A 330 -12.41 -18.13 14.83
CA ARG A 330 -13.25 -17.26 13.99
C ARG A 330 -14.73 -17.24 14.44
N GLN A 331 -15.27 -18.35 14.94
CA GLN A 331 -16.66 -18.46 15.39
C GLN A 331 -16.90 -18.08 16.86
N LYS A 332 -15.86 -18.08 17.71
CA LYS A 332 -15.97 -17.85 19.17
C LYS A 332 -15.86 -16.39 19.60
N VAL A 333 -15.56 -15.46 18.71
CA VAL A 333 -15.67 -14.03 19.06
C VAL A 333 -17.10 -13.59 18.82
N SER A 334 -17.99 -13.92 19.77
CA SER A 334 -19.14 -13.04 19.98
C SER A 334 -18.55 -11.71 20.46
N PRO A 335 -18.63 -10.61 19.71
CA PRO A 335 -18.18 -9.34 20.22
C PRO A 335 -18.93 -9.06 21.51
N LYS A 336 -18.21 -9.03 22.65
CA LYS A 336 -18.77 -8.37 23.83
C LYS A 336 -18.83 -6.90 23.45
N LEU A 337 -20.04 -6.40 23.18
CA LEU A 337 -20.27 -4.97 23.09
C LEU A 337 -19.70 -4.33 24.35
N HIS A 338 -18.71 -3.48 24.19
CA HIS A 338 -18.15 -2.76 25.33
C HIS A 338 -19.19 -1.77 25.82
N ALA A 339 -19.47 -1.77 27.13
CA ALA A 339 -20.25 -0.72 27.73
C ALA A 339 -19.41 0.57 27.68
N THR A 340 -19.79 1.52 26.84
CA THR A 340 -19.10 2.80 26.67
C THR A 340 -19.68 3.83 27.64
N ILE A 341 -19.54 3.57 28.94
CA ILE A 341 -20.05 4.44 30.00
C ILE A 341 -18.87 4.99 30.79
N THR A 342 -18.88 6.31 31.03
CA THR A 342 -17.85 6.98 31.83
C THR A 342 -18.02 6.70 33.33
N ALA A 343 -17.01 7.01 34.15
CA ALA A 343 -17.07 6.81 35.60
C ALA A 343 -18.26 7.54 36.26
N ASP A 344 -18.67 8.67 35.69
CA ASP A 344 -19.83 9.48 36.09
C ASP A 344 -21.12 9.13 35.34
N GLY A 345 -21.17 7.98 34.66
CA GLY A 345 -22.38 7.41 34.08
C GLY A 345 -22.80 7.97 32.72
N GLN A 346 -21.95 8.76 32.04
CA GLN A 346 -22.28 9.31 30.71
C GLN A 346 -22.03 8.28 29.62
N LYS A 347 -22.98 8.19 28.68
CA LYS A 347 -22.86 7.29 27.52
C LYS A 347 -22.03 7.95 26.43
N VAL A 348 -20.94 7.29 26.03
CA VAL A 348 -20.18 7.55 24.80
C VAL A 348 -20.53 6.45 23.80
N ILE A 349 -20.38 6.66 22.51
CA ILE A 349 -20.56 5.64 21.47
C ILE A 349 -19.24 5.52 20.73
N ILE A 350 -18.64 4.33 20.81
CA ILE A 350 -17.40 4.01 20.10
C ILE A 350 -17.73 3.14 18.90
N ARG A 351 -17.45 3.64 17.71
CA ARG A 351 -17.70 2.96 16.42
C ARG A 351 -16.40 2.64 15.70
N GLY A 352 -16.42 1.61 14.88
CA GLY A 352 -15.27 1.21 14.07
C GLY A 352 -15.13 2.05 12.80
N ALA A 353 -13.91 2.49 12.50
CA ALA A 353 -13.52 2.93 11.17
C ALA A 353 -13.17 1.71 10.32
N ALA A 354 -13.70 1.66 9.09
CA ALA A 354 -13.46 0.57 8.15
C ALA A 354 -12.98 1.08 6.80
N SER A 355 -12.06 0.33 6.20
CA SER A 355 -11.62 0.48 4.82
C SER A 355 -11.49 -0.91 4.24
N GLY A 356 -12.13 -1.17 3.10
CA GLY A 356 -12.23 -2.53 2.57
C GLY A 356 -13.21 -3.42 3.35
N MET A 357 -13.38 -4.65 2.88
CA MET A 357 -14.25 -5.64 3.54
C MET A 357 -13.64 -6.16 4.84
N GLU A 358 -12.31 -6.18 4.95
CA GLU A 358 -11.61 -6.69 6.13
C GLU A 358 -11.73 -5.73 7.31
N GLY A 359 -11.66 -4.41 7.05
CA GLY A 359 -11.91 -3.41 8.08
C GLY A 359 -13.30 -3.52 8.70
N ILE A 360 -14.29 -3.98 7.91
CA ILE A 360 -15.65 -4.24 8.40
C ILE A 360 -15.66 -5.45 9.34
N GLU A 361 -15.06 -6.57 8.93
CA GLU A 361 -14.96 -7.77 9.76
C GLU A 361 -14.21 -7.47 11.07
N GLU A 362 -13.10 -6.72 11.01
CA GLU A 362 -12.35 -6.30 12.18
C GLU A 362 -13.18 -5.41 13.13
N ALA A 363 -13.93 -4.44 12.60
CA ALA A 363 -14.79 -3.57 13.39
C ALA A 363 -15.91 -4.35 14.12
N VAL A 364 -16.52 -5.33 13.43
CA VAL A 364 -17.56 -6.20 14.01
C VAL A 364 -16.98 -7.06 15.13
N VAL A 365 -15.83 -7.69 14.90
CA VAL A 365 -15.16 -8.56 15.88
C VAL A 365 -14.70 -7.78 17.13
N SER A 366 -14.37 -6.50 16.98
CA SER A 366 -13.82 -5.67 18.06
C SER A 366 -14.88 -5.08 19.01
N GLY A 367 -16.16 -5.45 18.88
CA GLY A 367 -17.19 -5.04 19.83
C GLY A 367 -17.58 -3.56 19.75
N THR A 368 -17.42 -2.95 18.58
CA THR A 368 -17.83 -1.57 18.31
C THR A 368 -19.35 -1.41 18.18
N HIS A 369 -19.85 -0.20 18.39
CA HIS A 369 -21.25 0.18 18.18
C HIS A 369 -21.52 0.44 16.68
N GLY A 370 -21.21 -0.55 15.85
CA GLY A 370 -21.31 -0.47 14.39
C GLY A 370 -20.14 0.26 13.73
N ILE A 371 -20.26 0.41 12.41
CA ILE A 371 -19.26 1.07 11.58
C ILE A 371 -19.57 2.56 11.50
N GLY A 372 -18.73 3.39 12.12
CA GLY A 372 -18.92 4.84 12.17
C GLY A 372 -18.38 5.57 10.95
N LEU A 373 -17.56 4.90 10.15
CA LEU A 373 -17.05 5.41 8.88
C LEU A 373 -16.58 4.28 7.98
N LEU A 374 -17.27 4.05 6.86
CA LEU A 374 -16.83 3.18 5.78
C LEU A 374 -16.29 4.02 4.62
N ARG A 375 -15.00 3.88 4.35
CA ARG A 375 -14.35 4.50 3.18
C ARG A 375 -14.65 3.70 1.92
N THR A 376 -15.20 4.35 0.91
CA THR A 376 -15.73 3.68 -0.29
C THR A 376 -14.77 3.69 -1.47
N GLU A 377 -13.78 4.58 -1.48
CA GLU A 377 -12.87 4.81 -2.61
C GLU A 377 -12.22 3.50 -3.08
N PHE A 378 -11.66 2.74 -2.14
CA PHE A 378 -11.03 1.45 -2.43
C PHE A 378 -12.03 0.33 -2.76
N LEU A 379 -13.29 0.45 -2.32
CA LEU A 379 -14.33 -0.55 -2.55
C LEU A 379 -14.95 -0.44 -3.93
N ILE A 380 -15.04 0.78 -4.46
CA ILE A 380 -15.75 1.08 -5.70
C ILE A 380 -14.82 1.28 -6.89
N THR A 381 -13.52 1.02 -6.72
CA THR A 381 -12.52 1.14 -7.78
C THR A 381 -11.78 -0.17 -7.99
N ARG A 382 -11.29 -0.40 -9.22
CA ARG A 382 -10.35 -1.49 -9.51
C ARG A 382 -9.30 -1.07 -10.55
N PRO A 383 -8.14 -1.74 -10.59
CA PRO A 383 -7.20 -1.59 -11.69
C PRO A 383 -7.85 -2.00 -13.03
N ASN A 384 -7.56 -1.25 -14.09
CA ASN A 384 -7.97 -1.59 -15.44
C ASN A 384 -6.81 -2.22 -16.24
N SER A 385 -7.09 -2.67 -17.46
CA SER A 385 -6.10 -3.31 -18.34
C SER A 385 -4.96 -2.41 -18.82
N LYS A 386 -5.07 -1.09 -18.62
CA LYS A 386 -4.07 -0.08 -18.99
C LYS A 386 -3.23 0.38 -17.79
N GLY A 387 -3.41 -0.24 -16.62
CA GLY A 387 -2.71 0.12 -15.40
C GLY A 387 -3.27 1.35 -14.67
N GLY A 388 -4.39 1.91 -15.13
CA GLY A 388 -5.12 2.96 -14.43
C GLY A 388 -6.23 2.41 -13.53
N ILE A 389 -7.03 3.31 -12.99
CA ILE A 389 -8.10 2.99 -12.04
C ILE A 389 -9.45 3.30 -12.67
N GLU A 390 -10.38 2.35 -12.63
CA GLU A 390 -11.76 2.56 -13.08
C GLU A 390 -12.76 2.44 -11.93
N LEU A 391 -13.87 3.18 -12.04
CA LEU A 391 -15.02 3.06 -11.13
C LEU A 391 -15.89 1.87 -11.51
N LEU A 392 -16.39 1.16 -10.50
CA LEU A 392 -17.34 0.08 -10.69
C LEU A 392 -18.73 0.60 -11.04
N GLU A 393 -19.49 -0.19 -11.78
CA GLU A 393 -20.90 0.10 -12.10
C GLU A 393 -21.83 -0.03 -10.88
N GLU A 394 -23.03 0.56 -10.97
CA GLU A 394 -24.03 0.64 -9.88
C GLU A 394 -24.25 -0.72 -9.18
N ASP A 395 -24.49 -1.79 -9.95
CA ASP A 395 -24.82 -3.11 -9.40
C ASP A 395 -23.65 -3.73 -8.64
N ALA A 396 -22.42 -3.57 -9.14
CA ALA A 396 -21.22 -4.05 -8.45
C ALA A 396 -20.98 -3.28 -7.15
N GLN A 397 -21.16 -1.96 -7.15
CA GLN A 397 -21.09 -1.16 -5.93
C GLN A 397 -22.18 -1.55 -4.93
N PHE A 398 -23.41 -1.75 -5.40
CA PHE A 398 -24.54 -2.19 -4.57
C PHE A 398 -24.24 -3.54 -3.90
N GLU A 399 -23.72 -4.52 -4.63
CA GLU A 399 -23.37 -5.82 -4.07
C GLU A 399 -22.33 -5.71 -2.95
N ILE A 400 -21.28 -4.92 -3.16
CA ILE A 400 -20.20 -4.71 -2.19
C ILE A 400 -20.74 -4.00 -0.94
N LEU A 401 -21.51 -2.92 -1.12
CA LEU A 401 -22.10 -2.16 -0.01
C LEU A 401 -23.17 -2.96 0.73
N SER A 402 -23.95 -3.79 0.04
CA SER A 402 -24.94 -4.68 0.67
C SER A 402 -24.28 -5.73 1.55
N ARG A 403 -23.16 -6.31 1.12
CA ARG A 403 -22.35 -7.22 1.95
C ARG A 403 -21.77 -6.50 3.17
N ALA A 404 -21.32 -5.25 2.99
CA ALA A 404 -20.83 -4.43 4.09
C ALA A 404 -21.92 -4.22 5.17
N LEU A 405 -23.15 -3.91 4.74
CA LEU A 405 -24.27 -3.65 5.63
C LEU A 405 -24.80 -4.91 6.32
N SER A 406 -24.85 -6.05 5.62
CA SER A 406 -25.32 -7.32 6.20
C SER A 406 -24.49 -7.78 7.40
N ASN A 407 -23.22 -7.37 7.46
CA ASN A 407 -22.31 -7.70 8.56
C ASN A 407 -22.48 -6.79 9.78
N SER A 408 -23.14 -5.64 9.65
CA SER A 408 -23.39 -4.70 10.75
C SER A 408 -24.69 -5.04 11.47
N THR A 409 -24.64 -6.04 12.36
CA THR A 409 -25.81 -6.39 13.16
C THR A 409 -25.95 -5.41 14.33
N ASN A 410 -27.11 -4.74 14.43
CA ASN A 410 -27.58 -3.90 15.57
C ASN A 410 -27.23 -2.40 15.58
N PHE A 411 -26.34 -1.90 14.70
CA PHE A 411 -26.04 -0.46 14.65
C PHE A 411 -25.88 0.04 13.20
N PRO A 412 -26.29 1.29 12.89
CA PRO A 412 -26.23 1.80 11.53
C PRO A 412 -24.79 2.05 11.09
N THR A 413 -24.49 1.65 9.85
CA THR A 413 -23.21 1.93 9.19
C THR A 413 -23.22 3.32 8.54
N THR A 414 -22.20 4.11 8.78
CA THR A 414 -21.97 5.39 8.10
C THR A 414 -21.09 5.18 6.88
N ILE A 415 -21.66 5.31 5.69
CA ILE A 415 -20.97 5.21 4.40
C ILE A 415 -20.51 6.60 3.98
N ARG A 416 -19.20 6.79 3.81
CA ARG A 416 -18.65 8.01 3.24
C ARG A 416 -18.74 7.92 1.72
N THR A 417 -19.30 8.93 1.06
CA THR A 417 -19.18 8.98 -0.41
C THR A 417 -17.71 9.11 -0.80
N PHE A 418 -17.35 8.72 -2.01
CA PHE A 418 -15.95 8.76 -2.41
C PHE A 418 -15.29 10.14 -2.24
N ASP A 419 -14.06 10.13 -1.72
CA ASP A 419 -13.16 11.26 -1.52
C ASP A 419 -11.89 11.07 -2.37
N PHE A 420 -12.03 11.33 -3.67
CA PHE A 420 -10.90 11.34 -4.59
C PHE A 420 -10.27 12.74 -4.66
N GLY A 421 -8.98 12.80 -4.99
CA GLY A 421 -8.31 14.04 -5.43
C GLY A 421 -7.05 14.47 -4.65
N ALA A 422 -6.75 13.86 -3.50
CA ALA A 422 -5.62 14.26 -2.65
C ALA A 422 -4.26 13.72 -3.12
N ASP A 423 -4.08 12.39 -3.22
CA ASP A 423 -2.82 11.84 -3.76
C ASP A 423 -2.79 10.34 -4.17
N LYS A 424 -3.88 9.55 -4.08
CA LYS A 424 -3.68 8.07 -4.13
C LYS A 424 -4.53 7.23 -5.07
N THR A 425 -5.66 7.69 -5.57
CA THR A 425 -6.52 6.85 -6.41
C THR A 425 -7.51 7.76 -7.13
N ILE A 426 -7.19 8.25 -8.33
CA ILE A 426 -8.13 9.08 -9.10
C ILE A 426 -8.60 8.25 -10.29
N PRO A 427 -9.92 7.97 -10.39
CA PRO A 427 -10.45 7.25 -11.54
C PRO A 427 -10.12 7.94 -12.85
N GLU A 428 -9.75 7.19 -13.89
CA GLU A 428 -9.41 7.73 -15.22
C GLU A 428 -10.47 8.69 -15.76
N VAL A 429 -11.75 8.37 -15.51
CA VAL A 429 -12.88 9.20 -15.92
C VAL A 429 -12.79 10.65 -15.37
N ALA A 430 -12.21 10.87 -14.19
CA ALA A 430 -12.00 12.21 -13.64
C ALA A 430 -11.07 13.04 -14.53
N TYR A 431 -10.03 12.41 -15.09
CA TYR A 431 -9.08 13.05 -15.99
C TYR A 431 -9.62 13.16 -17.41
N GLU A 432 -10.12 12.07 -17.98
CA GLU A 432 -10.48 11.97 -19.40
C GLU A 432 -11.73 12.77 -19.75
N LYS A 433 -12.76 12.70 -18.91
CA LYS A 433 -14.06 13.30 -19.18
C LYS A 433 -14.20 14.70 -18.57
N TYR A 434 -13.56 14.94 -17.43
CA TYR A 434 -13.75 16.16 -16.65
C TYR A 434 -12.51 17.06 -16.57
N GLY A 435 -11.38 16.62 -17.13
CA GLY A 435 -10.13 17.40 -17.18
C GLY A 435 -9.60 17.79 -15.80
N VAL A 436 -9.94 17.02 -14.76
CA VAL A 436 -9.59 17.34 -13.38
C VAL A 436 -8.18 16.84 -13.06
N LEU A 437 -7.38 17.62 -12.32
CA LEU A 437 -6.11 17.21 -11.68
C LEU A 437 -4.97 16.76 -12.61
N ARG A 438 -5.03 16.95 -13.94
CA ARG A 438 -3.89 16.62 -14.82
C ARG A 438 -2.64 17.47 -14.56
N ASN A 439 -2.78 18.67 -13.96
CA ASN A 439 -1.69 19.63 -13.69
C ASN A 439 -1.98 20.46 -12.41
N SER A 440 -2.43 19.83 -11.32
CA SER A 440 -2.70 20.59 -10.09
C SER A 440 -1.40 20.89 -9.34
N ASP A 441 -1.08 22.18 -9.15
CA ASP A 441 0.07 22.60 -8.33
C ASP A 441 -0.12 22.24 -6.85
N ASN A 442 -1.37 22.11 -6.40
CA ASN A 442 -1.71 21.71 -5.03
C ASN A 442 -2.98 20.85 -5.00
N PRO A 443 -2.86 19.52 -5.18
CA PRO A 443 -3.99 18.59 -5.15
C PRO A 443 -4.82 18.63 -3.85
N LEU A 444 -4.18 18.98 -2.73
CA LEU A 444 -4.86 19.09 -1.44
C LEU A 444 -5.85 20.26 -1.41
N MET A 445 -5.58 21.36 -2.09
CA MET A 445 -6.47 22.54 -2.13
C MET A 445 -7.40 22.57 -3.34
N ASP A 446 -7.09 21.80 -4.38
CA ASP A 446 -7.85 21.73 -5.64
C ASP A 446 -9.15 20.91 -5.50
N THR A 447 -9.73 20.53 -6.64
CA THR A 447 -11.02 19.87 -6.82
C THR A 447 -10.95 18.43 -6.33
N ARG A 448 -11.25 18.23 -5.05
CA ARG A 448 -11.34 16.92 -4.39
C ARG A 448 -12.63 16.73 -3.58
N GLY A 449 -12.86 15.53 -3.08
CA GLY A 449 -14.00 15.20 -2.22
C GLY A 449 -15.34 15.55 -2.87
N LEU A 450 -16.26 16.17 -2.11
CA LEU A 450 -17.58 16.54 -2.65
C LEU A 450 -17.51 17.49 -3.85
N ARG A 451 -16.52 18.39 -3.92
CA ARG A 451 -16.36 19.29 -5.08
C ARG A 451 -16.12 18.51 -6.37
N LEU A 452 -15.29 17.46 -6.29
CA LEU A 452 -15.04 16.57 -7.42
C LEU A 452 -16.26 15.71 -7.73
N ALA A 453 -16.91 15.16 -6.71
CA ALA A 453 -18.12 14.35 -6.88
C ALA A 453 -19.23 15.12 -7.61
N LEU A 454 -19.45 16.39 -7.28
CA LEU A 454 -20.43 17.23 -7.97
C LEU A 454 -20.03 17.57 -9.41
N LYS A 455 -18.73 17.64 -9.73
CA LYS A 455 -18.26 17.80 -11.10
C LYS A 455 -18.45 16.51 -11.91
N MET A 456 -18.32 15.36 -11.25
CA MET A 456 -18.54 14.02 -11.78
C MET A 456 -19.98 13.53 -11.51
N GLU A 457 -20.99 14.37 -11.78
CA GLU A 457 -22.36 14.16 -11.31
C GLU A 457 -22.93 12.79 -11.71
N ASN A 458 -22.65 12.30 -12.92
CA ASN A 458 -23.14 10.99 -13.37
C ASN A 458 -22.58 9.85 -12.51
N GLU A 459 -21.27 9.86 -12.27
CA GLU A 459 -20.58 8.84 -11.48
C GLU A 459 -20.96 8.96 -10.00
N PHE A 460 -21.18 10.18 -9.52
CA PHE A 460 -21.70 10.43 -8.18
C PHE A 460 -23.13 9.89 -8.01
N ARG A 461 -24.03 10.14 -8.97
CA ARG A 461 -25.38 9.56 -8.98
C ARG A 461 -25.34 8.03 -8.96
N THR A 462 -24.49 7.39 -9.78
CA THR A 462 -24.28 5.94 -9.74
C THR A 462 -23.91 5.45 -8.34
N HIS A 463 -22.98 6.13 -7.67
CA HIS A 463 -22.57 5.78 -6.32
C HIS A 463 -23.68 5.99 -5.28
N ILE A 464 -24.40 7.13 -5.36
CA ILE A 464 -25.55 7.43 -4.50
C ILE A 464 -26.65 6.38 -4.66
N ARG A 465 -26.96 5.97 -5.88
CA ARG A 465 -27.97 4.93 -6.16
C ARG A 465 -27.59 3.60 -5.53
N ALA A 466 -26.33 3.19 -5.64
CA ALA A 466 -25.81 1.98 -5.01
C ALA A 466 -25.94 2.03 -3.48
N ILE A 467 -25.60 3.17 -2.86
CA ILE A 467 -25.76 3.39 -1.41
C ILE A 467 -27.23 3.29 -1.01
N ILE A 468 -28.13 4.02 -1.67
CA ILE A 468 -29.56 4.04 -1.35
C ILE A 468 -30.15 2.63 -1.41
N ARG A 469 -29.89 1.90 -2.50
CA ARG A 469 -30.36 0.51 -2.67
C ARG A 469 -29.83 -0.39 -1.57
N ALA A 470 -28.55 -0.26 -1.21
CA ALA A 470 -27.94 -1.09 -0.18
C ALA A 470 -28.56 -0.80 1.20
N VAL A 471 -28.75 0.47 1.55
CA VAL A 471 -29.36 0.85 2.84
C VAL A 471 -30.83 0.45 2.91
N ASP A 472 -31.62 0.70 1.86
CA ASP A 472 -33.04 0.31 1.80
C ASP A 472 -33.23 -1.20 2.00
N LEU A 473 -32.31 -2.04 1.53
CA LEU A 473 -32.37 -3.48 1.72
C LEU A 473 -32.22 -3.91 3.20
N HIS A 474 -31.41 -3.17 3.98
CA HIS A 474 -31.01 -3.53 5.35
C HIS A 474 -31.67 -2.70 6.45
N GLY A 475 -32.38 -1.63 6.10
CA GLY A 475 -33.34 -0.94 6.97
C GLY A 475 -32.87 0.36 7.61
N GLU A 476 -31.60 0.47 8.03
CA GLU A 476 -31.03 1.71 8.60
C GLU A 476 -29.58 1.92 8.20
N GLY A 477 -29.25 3.12 7.72
CA GLY A 477 -27.89 3.49 7.34
C GLY A 477 -27.67 4.99 7.30
N ARG A 478 -26.40 5.37 7.31
CA ARG A 478 -25.95 6.76 7.29
C ARG A 478 -25.12 6.99 6.03
N ILE A 479 -25.31 8.11 5.37
CA ILE A 479 -24.42 8.62 4.32
C ILE A 479 -23.75 9.89 4.82
N VAL A 480 -22.46 10.07 4.57
CA VAL A 480 -21.75 11.30 4.90
C VAL A 480 -20.94 11.79 3.70
N PHE A 481 -21.06 13.07 3.40
CA PHE A 481 -20.29 13.69 2.32
C PHE A 481 -18.94 14.20 2.86
N PRO A 482 -17.79 13.84 2.25
CA PRO A 482 -16.47 14.36 2.60
C PRO A 482 -16.27 15.78 2.07
N MET A 483 -15.38 16.54 2.70
CA MET A 483 -14.90 17.85 2.22
C MET A 483 -16.03 18.83 1.91
N VAL A 484 -17.04 18.93 2.78
CA VAL A 484 -18.17 19.86 2.61
C VAL A 484 -17.70 21.28 2.93
N PRO A 485 -17.65 22.21 1.96
CA PRO A 485 -17.10 23.55 2.20
C PRO A 485 -18.13 24.50 2.81
N ASN A 486 -19.41 24.34 2.47
CA ASN A 486 -20.50 25.23 2.89
C ASN A 486 -21.88 24.60 2.61
N LYS A 487 -22.92 25.28 3.12
CA LYS A 487 -24.33 24.92 3.00
C LYS A 487 -24.81 24.83 1.55
N HIS A 488 -24.35 25.70 0.66
CA HIS A 488 -24.81 25.67 -0.73
C HIS A 488 -24.39 24.36 -1.41
N THR A 489 -23.12 23.99 -1.29
CA THR A 489 -22.60 22.72 -1.81
C THR A 489 -23.29 21.51 -1.19
N LEU A 490 -23.55 21.55 0.12
CA LEU A 490 -24.31 20.51 0.82
C LEU A 490 -25.73 20.34 0.25
N LEU A 491 -26.45 21.43 0.01
CA LEU A 491 -27.83 21.38 -0.52
C LEU A 491 -27.88 20.81 -1.94
N VAL A 492 -26.87 21.08 -2.77
CA VAL A 492 -26.76 20.47 -4.11
C VAL A 492 -26.59 18.96 -3.99
N ALA A 493 -25.69 18.48 -3.13
CA ALA A 493 -25.48 17.05 -2.91
C ALA A 493 -26.73 16.35 -2.36
N LYS A 494 -27.39 16.98 -1.38
CA LYS A 494 -28.64 16.47 -0.79
C LYS A 494 -29.75 16.34 -1.83
N LYS A 495 -29.90 17.34 -2.72
CA LYS A 495 -30.87 17.30 -3.81
C LYS A 495 -30.66 16.11 -4.72
N ILE A 496 -29.40 15.77 -5.04
CA ILE A 496 -29.08 14.57 -5.84
C ILE A 496 -29.58 13.29 -5.14
N VAL A 497 -29.37 13.17 -3.82
CA VAL A 497 -29.88 12.03 -3.04
C VAL A 497 -31.41 11.94 -3.10
N GLU A 498 -32.11 13.06 -2.90
CA GLU A 498 -33.57 13.13 -2.96
C GLU A 498 -34.11 12.74 -4.34
N GLU A 499 -33.48 13.23 -5.42
CA GLU A 499 -33.83 12.87 -6.80
C GLU A 499 -33.63 11.36 -7.05
N GLU A 500 -32.50 10.79 -6.65
CA GLU A 500 -32.21 9.37 -6.87
C GLU A 500 -33.12 8.44 -6.06
N ILE A 501 -33.55 8.83 -4.86
CA ILE A 501 -34.60 8.12 -4.12
C ILE A 501 -35.88 8.07 -4.96
N MET A 502 -36.33 9.21 -5.51
CA MET A 502 -37.53 9.27 -6.35
C MET A 502 -37.39 8.46 -7.66
N HIS A 503 -36.19 8.45 -8.26
CA HIS A 503 -35.92 7.67 -9.46
C HIS A 503 -35.95 6.16 -9.17
N LEU A 504 -35.23 5.70 -8.15
CA LEU A 504 -35.19 4.29 -7.74
C LEU A 504 -36.57 3.77 -7.31
N ASN A 505 -37.38 4.62 -6.64
CA ASN A 505 -38.75 4.28 -6.27
C ASN A 505 -39.63 4.06 -7.51
N ARG A 506 -39.55 4.96 -8.51
CA ARG A 506 -40.26 4.83 -9.80
C ARG A 506 -39.81 3.62 -10.61
N GLU A 507 -38.53 3.26 -10.54
CA GLU A 507 -37.97 2.05 -11.18
C GLU A 507 -38.38 0.76 -10.46
N GLY A 508 -39.02 0.83 -9.28
CA GLY A 508 -39.36 -0.34 -8.48
C GLY A 508 -38.15 -1.05 -7.85
N LYS A 509 -37.03 -0.33 -7.69
CA LYS A 509 -35.77 -0.86 -7.13
C LYS A 509 -35.68 -0.72 -5.60
N LEU A 510 -36.59 0.01 -4.98
CA LEU A 510 -36.66 0.14 -3.52
C LEU A 510 -37.73 -0.80 -2.95
N LYS A 511 -37.35 -1.55 -1.92
CA LYS A 511 -38.20 -2.49 -1.20
C LYS A 511 -39.11 -1.77 -0.20
N HIS A 512 -38.58 -0.77 0.53
CA HIS A 512 -39.35 -0.02 1.52
C HIS A 512 -39.83 1.34 0.99
N GLY A 513 -39.31 1.77 -0.18
CA GLY A 513 -39.77 2.95 -0.91
C GLY A 513 -39.65 4.25 -0.09
N GLU A 514 -40.53 5.21 -0.34
CA GLU A 514 -40.60 6.48 0.42
C GLU A 514 -41.10 6.32 1.87
N LYS A 515 -41.45 5.09 2.30
CA LYS A 515 -42.17 4.86 3.57
C LYS A 515 -41.26 4.74 4.80
N GLY A 516 -39.97 5.00 4.70
CA GLY A 516 -39.05 4.94 5.83
C GLY A 516 -37.98 6.03 5.82
N HIS A 517 -37.68 6.59 6.98
CA HIS A 517 -36.45 7.36 7.23
C HIS A 517 -35.23 6.42 7.29
N PHE A 518 -35.03 5.60 6.25
CA PHE A 518 -34.02 4.54 6.26
C PHE A 518 -32.59 5.10 6.11
N LEU A 519 -32.45 6.29 5.53
CA LEU A 519 -31.16 6.92 5.25
C LEU A 519 -31.04 8.27 5.96
N GLN A 520 -30.05 8.36 6.84
CA GLN A 520 -29.63 9.60 7.49
C GLN A 520 -28.50 10.24 6.66
N ILE A 521 -28.56 11.55 6.45
CA ILE A 521 -27.60 12.33 5.64
C ILE A 521 -26.76 13.22 6.56
N GLY A 522 -25.45 13.06 6.53
CA GLY A 522 -24.50 13.87 7.28
C GLY A 522 -23.52 14.65 6.42
N ALA A 523 -22.84 15.60 7.05
CA ALA A 523 -21.76 16.37 6.46
C ALA A 523 -20.45 16.17 7.23
N MET A 524 -19.36 15.91 6.52
CA MET A 524 -18.04 15.86 7.12
C MET A 524 -17.43 17.26 7.19
N ILE A 525 -16.99 17.66 8.38
CA ILE A 525 -16.31 18.94 8.63
C ILE A 525 -14.81 18.66 8.67
N GLU A 526 -14.16 18.96 7.55
CA GLU A 526 -12.72 18.78 7.33
C GLU A 526 -12.02 20.09 6.96
N ASP A 527 -12.77 21.05 6.42
CA ASP A 527 -12.28 22.38 6.12
C ASP A 527 -12.54 23.30 7.34
N PRO A 528 -11.52 23.99 7.89
CA PRO A 528 -11.71 24.92 9.00
C PRO A 528 -12.64 26.09 8.64
N THR A 529 -12.79 26.45 7.37
CA THR A 529 -13.75 27.47 6.94
C THR A 529 -15.19 26.96 7.03
N ALA A 530 -15.43 25.67 6.79
CA ALA A 530 -16.74 25.05 6.94
C ALA A 530 -17.22 25.05 8.40
N ALA A 531 -16.30 25.12 9.37
CA ALA A 531 -16.61 25.25 10.79
C ALA A 531 -17.54 26.44 11.09
N PHE A 532 -17.38 27.55 10.35
CA PHE A 532 -18.20 28.76 10.53
C PHE A 532 -19.59 28.66 9.89
N ASP A 533 -19.85 27.63 9.08
CA ASP A 533 -21.14 27.40 8.42
C ASP A 533 -21.92 26.22 9.04
N VAL A 534 -21.33 25.52 10.03
CA VAL A 534 -21.92 24.36 10.72
C VAL A 534 -23.33 24.64 11.21
N ARG A 535 -23.55 25.76 11.90
CA ARG A 535 -24.86 26.14 12.41
C ARG A 535 -25.90 26.33 11.30
N ALA A 536 -25.50 26.92 10.18
CA ALA A 536 -26.41 27.14 9.05
C ALA A 536 -26.70 25.85 8.27
N MET A 537 -25.77 24.89 8.28
CA MET A 537 -25.91 23.56 7.71
C MET A 537 -26.78 22.64 8.56
N ALA A 538 -26.73 22.75 9.89
CA ALA A 538 -27.37 21.83 10.84
C ALA A 538 -28.85 21.51 10.55
N PRO A 539 -29.72 22.46 10.13
CA PRO A 539 -31.10 22.14 9.77
C PRO A 539 -31.29 21.24 8.55
N ASN A 540 -30.22 20.95 7.79
CA ASN A 540 -30.26 20.25 6.51
C ASN A 540 -29.63 18.86 6.56
N VAL A 541 -28.99 18.51 7.68
CA VAL A 541 -28.32 17.23 7.92
C VAL A 541 -28.84 16.59 9.20
N ASP A 542 -28.69 15.28 9.31
CA ASP A 542 -29.01 14.51 10.50
C ASP A 542 -27.85 14.48 11.50
N PHE A 543 -26.61 14.60 11.03
CA PHE A 543 -25.40 14.60 11.86
C PHE A 543 -24.20 15.27 11.16
N PHE A 544 -23.18 15.63 11.94
CA PHE A 544 -21.86 16.03 11.49
C PHE A 544 -20.81 14.98 11.87
N MET A 545 -19.77 14.86 11.05
CA MET A 545 -18.58 14.07 11.36
C MET A 545 -17.35 14.94 11.17
N VAL A 546 -16.51 15.12 12.18
CA VAL A 546 -15.26 15.88 12.04
C VAL A 546 -14.14 14.92 11.62
N GLY A 547 -13.57 15.15 10.44
CA GLY A 547 -12.44 14.39 9.92
C GLY A 547 -11.13 15.01 10.40
N THR A 548 -10.53 14.47 11.47
CA THR A 548 -9.40 15.15 12.14
C THR A 548 -8.12 15.21 11.32
N ARG A 549 -7.98 14.37 10.29
CA ARG A 549 -6.78 14.36 9.45
C ARG A 549 -6.69 15.66 8.65
N ASP A 550 -7.61 15.83 7.71
CA ASP A 550 -7.72 17.00 6.86
C ASP A 550 -7.98 18.27 7.69
N PHE A 551 -8.81 18.20 8.74
CA PHE A 551 -9.07 19.32 9.64
C PHE A 551 -7.80 19.91 10.27
N VAL A 552 -6.93 19.07 10.85
CA VAL A 552 -5.69 19.54 11.47
C VAL A 552 -4.72 20.03 10.39
N GLN A 553 -4.65 19.32 9.27
CA GLN A 553 -3.84 19.66 8.11
C GLN A 553 -4.14 21.05 7.55
N TYR A 554 -5.40 21.37 7.27
CA TYR A 554 -5.78 22.70 6.78
C TYR A 554 -5.74 23.77 7.88
N THR A 555 -6.00 23.41 9.14
CA THR A 555 -5.93 24.40 10.25
C THR A 555 -4.49 24.87 10.49
N LEU A 556 -3.52 23.96 10.41
CA LEU A 556 -2.12 24.24 10.69
C LEU A 556 -1.28 24.46 9.41
N ASN A 557 -1.89 24.35 8.23
CA ASN A 557 -1.23 24.48 6.92
C ASN A 557 -0.01 23.56 6.77
N TYR A 558 -0.17 22.26 7.01
CA TYR A 558 0.91 21.27 6.85
C TYR A 558 0.49 20.10 5.96
N ASP A 559 1.45 19.44 5.32
CA ASP A 559 1.23 18.19 4.59
C ASP A 559 1.85 17.01 5.36
N GLU A 560 1.03 16.03 5.75
CA GLU A 560 1.45 14.83 6.47
C GLU A 560 2.40 13.94 5.63
N GLN A 561 2.44 14.12 4.31
CA GLN A 561 3.30 13.35 3.42
C GLN A 561 4.60 14.07 3.03
N GLY A 562 4.82 15.29 3.51
CA GLY A 562 6.03 16.07 3.24
C GLY A 562 7.27 15.55 3.99
N SER A 563 8.45 15.79 3.43
CA SER A 563 9.76 15.36 3.95
C SER A 563 10.21 16.05 5.26
N HIS A 564 9.45 17.04 5.74
CA HIS A 564 9.75 17.83 6.94
C HIS A 564 8.67 17.64 8.04
N ALA A 565 7.99 16.50 8.07
CA ALA A 565 6.92 16.20 9.02
C ALA A 565 7.41 15.91 10.47
N ASP A 566 8.40 16.66 10.96
CA ASP A 566 8.92 16.56 12.33
C ASP A 566 8.04 17.34 13.33
N ASP A 567 7.79 16.72 14.49
CA ASP A 567 7.32 17.20 15.82
C ASP A 567 6.13 18.19 15.95
N ILE A 568 5.66 18.82 14.86
CA ILE A 568 4.60 19.85 14.89
C ILE A 568 3.20 19.24 15.17
N LEU A 569 3.09 17.91 15.19
CA LEU A 569 1.83 17.19 15.24
C LEU A 569 1.36 16.82 16.65
N LYS A 570 1.15 17.83 17.48
CA LYS A 570 0.38 17.65 18.70
C LYS A 570 -1.07 17.91 18.36
N ALA A 571 -1.89 16.85 18.30
CA ALA A 571 -3.36 16.95 18.24
C ALA A 571 -3.94 17.87 19.35
N MET A 572 -3.12 18.16 20.36
CA MET A 572 -3.35 19.09 21.46
C MET A 572 -2.97 20.56 21.16
N ASN A 573 -2.74 20.95 19.90
CA ASN A 573 -2.51 22.36 19.57
C ASN A 573 -3.72 23.22 20.01
N PRO A 574 -3.54 24.23 20.88
CA PRO A 574 -4.66 25.02 21.41
C PRO A 574 -5.57 25.64 20.36
N LEU A 575 -5.04 26.02 19.17
CA LEU A 575 -5.85 26.53 18.07
C LEU A 575 -6.82 25.46 17.53
N VAL A 576 -6.31 24.27 17.25
CA VAL A 576 -7.10 23.12 16.79
C VAL A 576 -8.17 22.77 17.82
N LEU A 577 -7.80 22.73 19.11
CA LEU A 577 -8.72 22.45 20.21
C LEU A 577 -9.86 23.49 20.27
N ARG A 578 -9.53 24.78 20.15
CA ARG A 578 -10.53 25.86 20.16
C ARG A 578 -11.50 25.76 18.98
N ILE A 579 -11.01 25.46 17.78
CA ILE A 579 -11.86 25.31 16.60
C ILE A 579 -12.73 24.05 16.72
N ALA A 580 -12.20 22.92 17.21
CA ALA A 580 -12.99 21.72 17.47
C ALA A 580 -14.13 21.99 18.47
N ASN A 581 -13.85 22.68 19.58
CA ASN A 581 -14.87 23.09 20.54
C ASN A 581 -15.89 24.06 19.93
N PHE A 582 -15.45 24.97 19.06
CA PHE A 582 -16.34 25.88 18.35
C PHE A 582 -17.32 25.11 17.45
N ILE A 583 -16.83 24.15 16.66
CA ILE A 583 -17.66 23.29 15.80
C ILE A 583 -18.72 22.55 16.63
N VAL A 584 -18.33 21.96 17.76
CA VAL A 584 -19.27 21.26 18.66
C VAL A 584 -20.38 22.19 19.14
N ARG A 585 -20.02 23.39 19.60
CA ARG A 585 -21.00 24.37 20.07
C ARG A 585 -21.93 24.86 18.97
N GLU A 586 -21.42 25.17 17.78
CA GLU A 586 -22.25 25.61 16.65
C GLU A 586 -23.21 24.50 16.18
N ALA A 587 -22.77 23.23 16.21
CA ALA A 587 -23.63 22.10 15.92
C ALA A 587 -24.74 21.95 16.99
N GLU A 588 -24.40 22.01 18.28
CA GLU A 588 -25.37 21.95 19.39
C GLU A 588 -26.40 23.10 19.36
N GLU A 589 -26.00 24.30 18.94
CA GLU A 589 -26.89 25.43 18.78
C GLU A 589 -27.75 25.34 17.51
N GLY A 590 -27.27 24.63 16.49
CA GLY A 590 -27.97 24.42 15.22
C GLY A 590 -29.00 23.28 15.25
N PHE A 591 -28.79 22.25 16.07
CA PHE A 591 -29.71 21.12 16.22
C PHE A 591 -30.80 21.35 17.27
N SER A 592 -31.96 20.70 17.08
CA SER A 592 -33.02 20.65 18.11
C SER A 592 -32.52 19.97 19.40
N ARG A 593 -33.08 20.38 20.55
CA ARG A 593 -32.59 20.03 21.89
C ARG A 593 -32.55 18.52 22.18
N ASP A 594 -33.46 17.74 21.60
CA ASP A 594 -33.70 16.36 22.01
C ASP A 594 -32.66 15.34 21.47
N ASP A 595 -31.76 15.77 20.56
CA ASP A 595 -30.84 14.85 19.86
C ASP A 595 -29.37 15.31 19.82
N ARG A 596 -28.95 16.30 20.61
CA ARG A 596 -27.67 17.01 20.36
C ARG A 596 -26.41 16.16 20.52
N ASP A 597 -26.38 15.29 21.52
CA ASP A 597 -25.13 14.64 21.95
C ASP A 597 -24.63 13.58 20.96
N LEU A 598 -25.49 13.06 20.08
CA LEU A 598 -25.14 12.02 19.10
C LEU A 598 -25.09 12.54 17.66
N LYS A 599 -25.30 13.85 17.46
CA LYS A 599 -25.35 14.47 16.14
C LYS A 599 -24.02 15.08 15.71
N ILE A 600 -22.98 15.01 16.54
CA ILE A 600 -21.63 15.36 16.14
C ILE A 600 -20.65 14.27 16.56
N GLY A 601 -19.97 13.70 15.58
CA GLY A 601 -18.94 12.70 15.79
C GLY A 601 -17.56 13.17 15.36
N PHE A 602 -16.52 12.50 15.86
CA PHE A 602 -15.13 12.72 15.46
C PHE A 602 -14.51 11.43 14.95
N CYS A 603 -13.77 11.51 13.84
CA CYS A 603 -13.09 10.38 13.22
C CYS A 603 -11.65 10.70 12.82
N GLY A 604 -10.83 9.65 12.72
CA GLY A 604 -9.45 9.74 12.23
C GLY A 604 -8.41 9.33 13.27
N ILE A 605 -7.19 9.06 12.80
CA ILE A 605 -6.09 8.49 13.62
C ILE A 605 -5.75 9.38 14.82
N LYS A 606 -5.99 10.70 14.74
CA LYS A 606 -5.72 11.61 15.86
C LYS A 606 -6.69 11.39 17.03
N VAL A 607 -7.92 10.93 16.75
CA VAL A 607 -8.95 10.62 17.75
C VAL A 607 -8.62 9.36 18.56
N GLU A 608 -7.77 8.48 18.03
CA GLU A 608 -7.43 7.18 18.63
C GLU A 608 -6.49 7.27 19.84
N ARG A 609 -6.15 8.49 20.29
CA ARG A 609 -5.23 8.74 21.40
C ARG A 609 -5.96 9.02 22.71
N PRO A 610 -5.47 8.53 23.86
CA PRO A 610 -6.00 8.88 25.18
C PRO A 610 -6.17 10.38 25.39
N ARG A 611 -5.15 11.18 25.05
CA ARG A 611 -5.19 12.64 25.21
C ARG A 611 -6.35 13.28 24.46
N SER A 612 -6.56 12.85 23.22
CA SER A 612 -7.65 13.32 22.38
C SER A 612 -9.02 12.87 22.89
N LEU A 613 -9.12 11.64 23.41
CA LEU A 613 -10.34 11.15 24.04
C LEU A 613 -10.76 12.02 25.24
N ILE A 614 -9.82 12.33 26.15
CA ILE A 614 -10.08 13.22 27.30
C ILE A 614 -10.64 14.56 26.83
N PHE A 615 -9.97 15.18 25.86
CA PHE A 615 -10.39 16.46 25.32
C PHE A 615 -11.79 16.40 24.69
N LEU A 616 -12.02 15.44 23.79
CA LEU A 616 -13.28 15.29 23.05
C LEU A 616 -14.46 15.03 23.99
N VAL A 617 -14.29 14.13 24.96
CA VAL A 617 -15.31 13.89 26.00
C VAL A 617 -15.55 15.16 26.82
N GLY A 618 -14.48 15.89 27.16
CA GLY A 618 -14.56 17.14 27.92
C GLY A 618 -15.31 18.28 27.22
N ILE A 619 -15.27 18.34 25.89
CA ILE A 619 -16.04 19.33 25.10
C ILE A 619 -17.44 18.86 24.72
N GLY A 620 -17.86 17.67 25.15
CA GLY A 620 -19.23 17.16 24.93
C GLY A 620 -19.39 16.14 23.80
N VAL A 621 -18.32 15.75 23.11
CA VAL A 621 -18.43 14.75 22.02
C VAL A 621 -18.77 13.38 22.59
N ARG A 622 -19.76 12.71 21.99
CA ARG A 622 -20.18 11.35 22.38
C ARG A 622 -20.20 10.33 21.24
N ASP A 623 -20.09 10.71 19.96
CA ASP A 623 -19.90 9.75 18.85
C ASP A 623 -18.44 9.76 18.39
N ILE A 624 -17.71 8.67 18.59
CA ILE A 624 -16.27 8.58 18.36
C ILE A 624 -15.99 7.40 17.44
N VAL A 625 -15.31 7.68 16.32
CA VAL A 625 -15.02 6.68 15.29
C VAL A 625 -13.51 6.45 15.20
N ILE A 626 -13.10 5.21 15.50
CA ILE A 626 -11.69 4.84 15.66
C ILE A 626 -11.39 3.49 15.01
N SER A 627 -10.12 3.22 14.73
CA SER A 627 -9.71 1.91 14.24
C SER A 627 -10.06 0.79 15.23
N PRO A 628 -10.39 -0.42 14.75
CA PRO A 628 -10.75 -1.55 15.62
C PRO A 628 -9.70 -1.88 16.69
N LYS A 629 -8.42 -1.57 16.42
CA LYS A 629 -7.28 -1.82 17.33
C LYS A 629 -7.27 -0.89 18.54
N ALA A 630 -7.82 0.32 18.42
CA ALA A 630 -7.85 1.31 19.50
C ALA A 630 -9.03 1.11 20.46
N VAL A 631 -10.02 0.29 20.08
CA VAL A 631 -11.30 0.15 20.79
C VAL A 631 -11.10 -0.34 22.21
N GLU A 632 -10.31 -1.39 22.41
CA GLU A 632 -10.10 -1.98 23.74
C GLU A 632 -9.43 -0.98 24.70
N VAL A 633 -8.36 -0.32 24.25
CA VAL A 633 -7.61 0.65 25.05
C VAL A 633 -8.50 1.84 25.44
N LEU A 634 -9.22 2.42 24.48
CA LEU A 634 -10.05 3.60 24.76
C LEU A 634 -11.28 3.27 25.59
N ASN A 635 -11.87 2.08 25.45
CA ASN A 635 -12.97 1.65 26.31
C ASN A 635 -12.52 1.51 27.77
N GLY A 636 -11.36 0.90 28.02
CA GLY A 636 -10.80 0.82 29.38
C GLY A 636 -10.51 2.18 30.00
N LEU A 637 -10.17 3.19 29.17
CA LEU A 637 -10.01 4.57 29.64
C LEU A 637 -11.37 5.24 29.93
N LEU A 638 -12.40 5.01 29.10
CA LEU A 638 -13.74 5.59 29.33
C LEU A 638 -14.25 5.26 30.74
N GLU A 639 -14.12 4.02 31.19
CA GLU A 639 -14.59 3.59 32.51
C GLU A 639 -13.90 4.30 33.70
N LYS A 640 -12.75 4.96 33.46
CA LYS A 640 -11.96 5.66 34.49
C LYS A 640 -12.18 7.17 34.51
N ILE A 641 -12.76 7.77 33.47
CA ILE A 641 -12.83 9.22 33.33
C ILE A 641 -14.15 9.79 33.85
N ASP A 642 -14.09 10.96 34.49
CA ASP A 642 -15.25 11.78 34.84
C ASP A 642 -15.42 12.89 33.80
N THR A 643 -16.61 13.01 33.19
CA THR A 643 -16.82 13.97 32.10
C THR A 643 -16.71 15.43 32.53
N LYS A 644 -17.08 15.76 33.77
CA LYS A 644 -16.97 17.12 34.31
C LYS A 644 -15.50 17.50 34.47
N ARG A 645 -14.68 16.59 35.00
CA ARG A 645 -13.23 16.78 35.13
C ARG A 645 -12.55 16.87 33.78
N CYS A 646 -12.91 16.02 32.82
CA CYS A 646 -12.47 16.16 31.42
C CYS A 646 -12.81 17.55 30.85
N GLY A 647 -13.99 18.10 31.17
CA GLY A 647 -14.40 19.44 30.76
C GLY A 647 -13.58 20.58 31.38
N GLU A 648 -13.11 20.43 32.62
CA GLU A 648 -12.18 21.37 33.26
C GLU A 648 -10.81 21.34 32.56
N VAL A 649 -10.29 20.14 32.31
CA VAL A 649 -9.01 19.93 31.62
C VAL A 649 -9.07 20.46 30.18
N ALA A 650 -10.14 20.18 29.45
CA ALA A 650 -10.33 20.67 28.08
C ALA A 650 -10.34 22.21 28.02
N LYS A 651 -11.00 22.88 28.99
CA LYS A 651 -10.99 24.35 29.10
C LYS A 651 -9.59 24.90 29.38
N ALA A 652 -8.82 24.23 30.22
CA ALA A 652 -7.44 24.61 30.51
C ALA A 652 -6.54 24.41 29.27
N ALA A 653 -6.63 23.26 28.60
CA ALA A 653 -5.85 22.94 27.41
C ALA A 653 -6.10 23.93 26.25
N MET A 654 -7.34 24.38 26.05
CA MET A 654 -7.66 25.42 25.05
C MET A 654 -7.04 26.80 25.35
N ARG A 655 -6.71 27.06 26.63
CA ARG A 655 -6.10 28.30 27.12
C ARG A 655 -4.58 28.21 27.27
N ALA A 656 -3.99 27.04 27.06
CA ALA A 656 -2.55 26.86 27.11
C ALA A 656 -1.85 27.69 26.02
N ASP A 657 -0.61 28.08 26.28
CA ASP A 657 0.17 28.94 25.38
C ASP A 657 0.64 28.17 24.14
N ASN A 658 0.92 26.87 24.30
CA ASN A 658 1.38 26.00 23.23
C ASN A 658 0.86 24.56 23.43
N ALA A 659 1.20 23.69 22.49
CA ALA A 659 0.71 22.32 22.49
C ALA A 659 1.34 21.42 23.56
N ASP A 660 2.56 21.74 24.04
CA ASP A 660 3.26 21.00 25.08
C ASP A 660 2.58 21.25 26.43
N ASP A 661 2.26 22.51 26.71
CA ASP A 661 1.51 22.91 27.89
C ASP A 661 0.11 22.29 27.90
N ALA A 662 -0.56 22.25 26.74
CA ALA A 662 -1.86 21.59 26.60
C ALA A 662 -1.77 20.08 26.83
N GLN A 663 -0.70 19.42 26.36
CA GLN A 663 -0.46 18.00 26.63
C GLN A 663 -0.20 17.75 28.11
N ALA A 664 0.68 18.54 28.73
CA ALA A 664 1.03 18.38 30.14
C ALA A 664 -0.20 18.46 31.06
N LEU A 665 -1.17 19.33 30.73
CA LEU A 665 -2.44 19.42 31.46
C LEU A 665 -3.28 18.14 31.36
N VAL A 666 -3.30 17.51 30.19
CA VAL A 666 -4.03 16.25 30.00
C VAL A 666 -3.29 15.07 30.61
N ASP A 667 -1.96 15.05 30.49
CA ASP A 667 -1.11 14.01 31.06
C ASP A 667 -1.20 14.01 32.59
N ALA A 668 -1.19 15.18 33.22
CA ALA A 668 -1.41 15.30 34.66
C ALA A 668 -2.76 14.71 35.11
N TYR A 669 -3.82 14.86 34.30
CA TYR A 669 -5.11 14.25 34.61
C TYR A 669 -5.10 12.73 34.38
N LEU A 670 -4.45 12.25 33.32
CA LEU A 670 -4.27 10.82 33.08
C LEU A 670 -3.48 10.14 34.21
N GLU A 671 -2.46 10.82 34.75
CA GLU A 671 -1.75 10.39 35.95
C GLU A 671 -2.65 10.43 37.20
N GLU A 672 -3.45 11.48 37.38
CA GLU A 672 -4.41 11.62 38.50
C GLU A 672 -5.37 10.42 38.60
N ILE A 673 -5.86 9.92 37.46
CA ILE A 673 -6.77 8.76 37.39
C ILE A 673 -6.05 7.41 37.30
N GLY A 674 -4.73 7.38 37.39
CA GLY A 674 -3.93 6.16 37.33
C GLY A 674 -4.01 5.44 35.98
N TYR A 675 -3.96 6.18 34.88
CA TYR A 675 -3.79 5.62 33.54
C TYR A 675 -2.29 5.37 33.26
N ASP A 676 -1.93 4.12 32.98
CA ASP A 676 -0.56 3.63 32.77
C ASP A 676 -0.31 3.14 31.33
N GLY A 677 -1.27 3.33 30.43
CA GLY A 677 -1.17 2.93 29.03
C GLY A 677 -0.37 3.89 28.15
N PRO A 678 -0.08 3.51 26.89
CA PRO A 678 0.59 4.39 25.94
C PRO A 678 -0.27 5.63 25.65
N LEU A 679 0.39 6.79 25.50
CA LEU A 679 -0.26 8.09 25.28
C LEU A 679 -0.31 8.52 23.80
N ASP A 680 0.43 7.85 22.92
CA ASP A 680 0.68 8.23 21.51
C ASP A 680 0.19 7.24 20.44
#